data_AF-A0A166C4H8-F1
#
_entry.id   AF-A0A166C4H8-F1
#
_cell.length_a   1.000
_cell.length_b   1.000
_cell.length_c   1.000
_cell.angle_alpha   90.00
_cell.angle_beta   90.00
_cell.angle_gamma   90.00
#
_symmetry.space_group_name_H-M   'P 1'
#
loop_
_entity.id
_entity.type
_entity.pdbx_description
1 polymer ?
#
loop_
_entity_poly.entity_id
_entity_poly.type
_entity_poly.pdbx_seq_one_letter_code
_entity_poly.pdbx_strand_id
1 'polypeptide(L)'
;MVFLIEEEIKDSDQINLISHSFKAKMEQFQFALIELQRIVTQHARRSWIDQALHEASLSSDLKAYEVQLDDACRSFGLRTSLSIHRGIIDLGQKSDAIRESIKAQDLSIQRLSKAVESLHPSSYSAPPVYSSGSEIQGVGGKSYDGAFRLYGMDDVTFDDDIGSMELRGSRVSVSSGKAINPNRRVVIKWFESSDFSDSSKLGEGGEEEGEEYKESLQTVKKLRHKNIAQVLGYSRPDPTTHFIVLDGDAVPAREYLGGLDLVNRVIERFRICHEMAEAQMYLNKRSLAWCGIKNEVLLNRETSRLYLGALGSFDTHTSRSGMRVQVTYTQCLDAFHSGEQVSNFEVTSESAGPHVYYLLQAFKGLSEGLRLWKLSTDQASSQSKVQHQYQDQSQSQSQSQSHSQGQHQHQDQAQTAIDSTPSNRVVTPPLPTYAKFFNSNFISDPQKFILMWLSIHLVEHLDPSLLRSQEVGLHTLGRIDPTDRTSVGITRWEPINLKTKLRIPSTPVDYKPDGMFWFQRNVNVRAVPVGEFWRYEFPLKAGEDINIATSACNELQTPLMVYFVRHLLGLSRSSGIPAHEIAFIRQIGFHKISFLRVVDNPTSKLPERIYFFLRWKCNEDGSLPSPWGHWSLHSQPPPDPSTNTNDIPSFEAQRKSMQELGISFVFHSVPFANFVRFDEDECAVLSELEKCGLLPYSRVEVEGGIQSSRVPVEEAGSVISTGKIDAG
;
A
#
# COMPACT_ATOMS: atom_id res chain seq x y z
N MET A 1 -28.93 1.35 37.85
CA MET A 1 -30.39 1.12 38.03
C MET A 1 -30.74 0.88 39.49
N VAL A 2 -30.35 -0.24 40.13
CA VAL A 2 -30.64 -0.52 41.56
C VAL A 2 -30.32 0.67 42.47
N PHE A 3 -29.11 1.22 42.37
CA PHE A 3 -28.69 2.43 43.11
C PHE A 3 -29.58 3.67 42.88
N LEU A 4 -30.10 3.88 41.66
CA LEU A 4 -30.99 5.02 41.34
C LEU A 4 -32.37 4.84 41.97
N ILE A 5 -32.86 3.60 42.00
CA ILE A 5 -34.10 3.21 42.67
C ILE A 5 -33.94 3.36 44.18
N GLU A 6 -32.81 2.94 44.75
CA GLU A 6 -32.51 3.09 46.18
C GLU A 6 -32.43 4.55 46.63
N GLU A 7 -31.83 5.44 45.83
CA GLU A 7 -31.76 6.87 46.17
C GLU A 7 -33.14 7.56 46.07
N GLU A 8 -33.93 7.34 45.00
CA GLU A 8 -35.25 8.00 44.90
C GLU A 8 -36.29 7.43 45.89
N ILE A 9 -36.11 6.19 46.36
CA ILE A 9 -36.86 5.63 47.50
C ILE A 9 -36.46 6.29 48.83
N LYS A 10 -35.19 6.67 49.03
CA LYS A 10 -34.74 7.36 50.26
C LYS A 10 -35.25 8.80 50.36
N ASP A 11 -35.31 9.52 49.24
CA ASP A 11 -35.79 10.91 49.20
C ASP A 11 -37.34 11.02 49.23
N SER A 12 -38.07 9.90 49.05
CA SER A 12 -39.54 9.88 49.01
C SER A 12 -40.18 9.46 50.34
N ASP A 13 -40.32 10.39 51.28
CA ASP A 13 -41.11 10.22 52.52
C ASP A 13 -42.61 9.87 52.29
N GLN A 14 -43.08 9.87 51.03
CA GLN A 14 -44.43 9.48 50.65
C GLN A 14 -44.43 8.26 49.72
N ILE A 15 -44.32 7.06 50.30
CA ILE A 15 -44.40 5.77 49.59
C ILE A 15 -45.70 5.61 48.78
N ASN A 16 -46.81 6.20 49.25
CA ASN A 16 -48.09 6.19 48.53
C ASN A 16 -48.18 7.21 47.37
N LEU A 17 -47.14 8.03 47.18
CA LEU A 17 -47.02 9.00 46.08
C LEU A 17 -45.79 8.70 45.19
N ILE A 18 -45.31 7.46 45.16
CA ILE A 18 -44.41 6.95 44.11
C ILE A 18 -45.19 7.01 42.78
N SER A 19 -45.06 8.17 42.15
CA SER A 19 -46.08 8.69 41.25
C SER A 19 -45.95 8.15 39.83
N HIS A 20 -46.94 8.48 38.99
CA HIS A 20 -46.83 8.37 37.54
C HIS A 20 -45.54 9.03 36.99
N SER A 21 -44.96 10.02 37.66
CA SER A 21 -43.66 10.60 37.28
C SER A 21 -42.51 9.62 37.49
N PHE A 22 -42.39 8.96 38.65
CA PHE A 22 -41.33 7.97 38.88
C PHE A 22 -41.42 6.80 37.90
N LYS A 23 -42.64 6.32 37.63
CA LYS A 23 -42.88 5.30 36.61
C LYS A 23 -42.41 5.77 35.22
N ALA A 24 -42.75 6.99 34.81
CA ALA A 24 -42.31 7.55 33.53
C ALA A 24 -40.79 7.71 33.42
N LYS A 25 -40.11 8.18 34.49
CA LYS A 25 -38.62 8.23 34.55
C LYS A 25 -38.00 6.84 34.39
N MET A 26 -38.56 5.84 35.07
CA MET A 26 -38.10 4.45 34.99
C MET A 26 -38.32 3.85 33.60
N GLU A 27 -39.46 4.12 32.96
CA GLU A 27 -39.74 3.71 31.57
C GLU A 27 -38.76 4.37 30.59
N GLN A 28 -38.48 5.66 30.74
CA GLN A 28 -37.49 6.39 29.92
C GLN A 28 -36.07 5.84 30.08
N PHE A 29 -35.64 5.56 31.32
CA PHE A 29 -34.32 4.98 31.62
C PHE A 29 -34.19 3.54 31.12
N GLN A 30 -35.25 2.72 31.28
CA GLN A 30 -35.31 1.37 30.76
C GLN A 30 -35.23 1.36 29.23
N PHE A 31 -35.92 2.27 28.55
CA PHE A 31 -35.87 2.41 27.10
C PHE A 31 -34.44 2.72 26.60
N ALA A 32 -33.76 3.70 27.21
CA ALA A 32 -32.38 4.05 26.86
C ALA A 32 -31.41 2.86 27.03
N LEU A 33 -31.55 2.06 28.09
CA LEU A 33 -30.73 0.87 28.31
C LEU A 33 -31.02 -0.26 27.32
N ILE A 34 -32.29 -0.53 27.00
CA ILE A 34 -32.68 -1.54 26.01
C ILE A 34 -32.09 -1.18 24.63
N GLU A 35 -32.15 0.09 24.25
CA GLU A 35 -31.69 0.53 22.93
C GLU A 35 -30.15 0.54 22.83
N LEU A 36 -29.44 0.95 23.89
CA LEU A 36 -28.00 0.78 24.00
C LEU A 36 -27.60 -0.70 23.90
N GLN A 37 -28.28 -1.59 24.61
CA GLN A 37 -28.06 -3.03 24.53
C GLN A 37 -28.35 -3.57 23.12
N ARG A 38 -29.41 -3.09 22.46
CA ARG A 38 -29.77 -3.47 21.09
C ARG A 38 -28.65 -3.14 20.11
N ILE A 39 -28.08 -1.94 20.20
CA ILE A 39 -27.01 -1.47 19.31
C ILE A 39 -25.69 -2.19 19.57
N VAL A 40 -25.27 -2.33 20.84
CA VAL A 40 -24.08 -3.11 21.20
C VAL A 40 -24.21 -4.56 20.74
N THR A 41 -25.39 -5.17 20.90
CA THR A 41 -25.66 -6.55 20.43
C THR A 41 -25.70 -6.63 18.90
N GLN A 42 -26.28 -5.64 18.21
CA GLN A 42 -26.33 -5.60 16.75
C GLN A 42 -24.94 -5.41 16.14
N HIS A 43 -24.07 -4.62 16.78
CA HIS A 43 -22.67 -4.46 16.36
C HIS A 43 -21.84 -5.71 16.69
N ALA A 44 -21.97 -6.28 17.89
CA ALA A 44 -21.29 -7.52 18.27
C ALA A 44 -21.67 -8.74 17.38
N ARG A 45 -22.85 -8.73 16.75
CA ARG A 45 -23.30 -9.76 15.79
C ARG A 45 -22.83 -9.54 14.35
N ARG A 46 -22.28 -8.37 14.01
CA ARG A 46 -21.71 -8.09 12.68
C ARG A 46 -20.37 -8.80 12.51
N SER A 47 -19.96 -9.03 11.25
CA SER A 47 -18.59 -9.49 11.00
C SER A 47 -17.59 -8.43 11.47
N TRP A 48 -16.35 -8.81 11.80
CA TRP A 48 -15.36 -7.83 12.29
C TRP A 48 -15.04 -6.72 11.26
N ILE A 49 -15.21 -7.00 9.96
CA ILE A 49 -15.09 -6.01 8.88
C ILE A 49 -16.27 -5.04 8.91
N ASP A 50 -17.50 -5.54 9.05
CA ASP A 50 -18.68 -4.69 9.24
C ASP A 50 -18.63 -3.89 10.56
N GLN A 51 -17.99 -4.45 11.60
CA GLN A 51 -17.74 -3.75 12.86
C GLN A 51 -16.77 -2.57 12.67
N ALA A 52 -15.68 -2.76 11.92
CA ALA A 52 -14.70 -1.72 11.59
C ALA A 52 -15.26 -0.67 10.61
N LEU A 53 -15.97 -1.11 9.55
CA LEU A 53 -16.67 -0.22 8.61
C LEU A 53 -17.68 0.70 9.31
N HIS A 54 -18.34 0.18 10.36
CA HIS A 54 -19.30 0.93 11.16
C HIS A 54 -18.74 1.41 12.50
N GLU A 55 -17.42 1.44 12.73
CA GLU A 55 -16.83 1.91 14.00
C GLU A 55 -17.12 3.40 14.23
N ALA A 56 -17.05 4.22 13.18
CA ALA A 56 -17.45 5.63 13.24
C ALA A 56 -18.96 5.81 13.46
N SER A 57 -19.80 4.93 12.90
CA SER A 57 -21.25 4.90 13.18
C SER A 57 -21.50 4.57 14.63
N LEU A 58 -20.94 3.46 15.13
CA LEU A 58 -21.05 3.04 16.52
C LEU A 58 -20.56 4.12 17.48
N SER A 59 -19.43 4.78 17.18
CA SER A 59 -18.93 5.88 18.02
C SER A 59 -19.89 7.07 18.05
N SER A 60 -20.53 7.40 16.92
CA SER A 60 -21.58 8.43 16.86
C SER A 60 -22.84 8.00 17.61
N ASP A 61 -23.28 6.76 17.42
CA ASP A 61 -24.45 6.18 18.06
C ASP A 61 -24.23 6.15 19.59
N LEU A 62 -23.12 5.59 20.07
CA LEU A 62 -22.76 5.54 21.48
C LEU A 62 -22.72 6.93 22.13
N LYS A 63 -22.22 7.96 21.43
CA LYS A 63 -22.28 9.36 21.92
C LYS A 63 -23.70 9.90 21.99
N ALA A 64 -24.55 9.58 21.02
CA ALA A 64 -25.96 9.97 21.08
C ALA A 64 -26.69 9.29 22.25
N TYR A 65 -26.37 8.02 22.55
CA TYR A 65 -26.91 7.30 23.71
C TYR A 65 -26.28 7.71 25.04
N GLU A 66 -25.03 8.17 25.06
CA GLU A 66 -24.41 8.79 26.24
C GLU A 66 -25.20 10.04 26.67
N VAL A 67 -25.58 10.90 25.71
CA VAL A 67 -26.45 12.06 25.96
C VAL A 67 -27.84 11.62 26.44
N GLN A 68 -28.48 10.66 25.76
CA GLN A 68 -29.81 10.18 26.18
C GLN A 68 -29.79 9.53 27.58
N LEU A 69 -28.71 8.84 27.94
CA LEU A 69 -28.55 8.22 29.24
C LEU A 69 -28.28 9.27 30.33
N ASP A 70 -27.51 10.31 30.04
CA ASP A 70 -27.30 11.46 30.93
C ASP A 70 -28.62 12.24 31.15
N ASP A 71 -29.38 12.53 30.09
CA ASP A 71 -30.71 13.14 30.19
C ASP A 71 -31.71 12.28 31.00
N ALA A 72 -31.72 10.96 30.76
CA ALA A 72 -32.52 10.03 31.55
C ALA A 72 -32.07 10.00 33.02
N CYS A 73 -30.77 10.05 33.32
CA CYS A 73 -30.24 10.16 34.70
C CYS A 73 -30.63 11.48 35.36
N ARG A 74 -30.56 12.60 34.64
CA ARG A 74 -30.97 13.94 35.11
C ARG A 74 -32.45 14.01 35.46
N SER A 75 -33.29 13.20 34.81
CA SER A 75 -34.73 13.12 35.13
C SER A 75 -35.01 12.66 36.57
N PHE A 76 -34.12 11.88 37.18
CA PHE A 76 -34.20 11.47 38.59
C PHE A 76 -33.84 12.61 39.58
N GLY A 77 -33.58 13.83 39.12
CA GLY A 77 -33.39 15.00 39.99
C GLY A 77 -32.13 14.95 40.86
N LEU A 78 -31.23 14.00 40.61
CA LEU A 78 -30.05 13.67 41.40
C LEU A 78 -29.05 14.84 41.46
N ARG A 79 -29.26 15.73 42.43
CA ARG A 79 -28.49 16.98 42.59
C ARG A 79 -27.10 16.79 43.22
N THR A 80 -26.75 15.57 43.61
CA THR A 80 -25.46 15.19 44.22
C THR A 80 -24.66 14.30 43.28
N SER A 81 -24.17 14.88 42.19
CA SER A 81 -23.43 14.18 41.12
C SER A 81 -22.19 13.40 41.58
N LEU A 82 -21.67 13.63 42.79
CA LEU A 82 -20.39 13.06 43.26
C LEU A 82 -20.35 11.53 43.34
N SER A 83 -21.46 10.83 43.59
CA SER A 83 -21.45 9.35 43.65
C SER A 83 -21.40 8.71 42.27
N ILE A 84 -22.28 9.15 41.36
CA ILE A 84 -22.32 8.67 39.97
C ILE A 84 -21.07 9.12 39.21
N HIS A 85 -20.61 10.34 39.43
CA HIS A 85 -19.37 10.83 38.82
C HIS A 85 -18.16 10.06 39.35
N ARG A 86 -18.11 9.67 40.63
CA ARG A 86 -17.12 8.71 41.14
C ARG A 86 -17.24 7.34 40.47
N GLY A 87 -18.44 6.80 40.28
CA GLY A 87 -18.63 5.53 39.57
C GLY A 87 -18.15 5.56 38.11
N ILE A 88 -18.38 6.68 37.42
CA ILE A 88 -17.89 6.93 36.04
C ILE A 88 -16.38 7.17 36.03
N ILE A 89 -15.84 7.89 37.01
CA ILE A 89 -14.39 8.09 37.18
C ILE A 89 -13.69 6.76 37.51
N ASP A 90 -14.27 5.90 38.36
CA ASP A 90 -13.78 4.55 38.65
C ASP A 90 -13.80 3.64 37.40
N LEU A 91 -14.82 3.78 36.56
CA LEU A 91 -14.90 3.09 35.26
C LEU A 91 -13.84 3.63 34.28
N GLY A 92 -13.62 4.95 34.26
CA GLY A 92 -12.53 5.59 33.54
C GLY A 92 -11.16 5.10 34.02
N GLN A 93 -10.92 5.10 35.33
CA GLN A 93 -9.69 4.60 35.96
C GLN A 93 -9.49 3.10 35.75
N LYS A 94 -10.55 2.28 35.71
CA LYS A 94 -10.45 0.86 35.33
C LYS A 94 -10.14 0.69 33.84
N SER A 95 -10.72 1.50 32.97
CA SER A 95 -10.40 1.54 31.54
C SER A 95 -8.94 1.96 31.30
N ASP A 96 -8.48 3.00 32.01
CA ASP A 96 -7.11 3.46 31.96
C ASP A 96 -6.14 2.47 32.65
N ALA A 97 -6.54 1.76 33.70
CA ALA A 97 -5.73 0.68 34.28
C ALA A 97 -5.62 -0.53 33.34
N ILE A 98 -6.67 -0.85 32.57
CA ILE A 98 -6.61 -1.85 31.50
C ILE A 98 -5.69 -1.36 30.37
N ARG A 99 -5.78 -0.09 29.98
CA ARG A 99 -4.90 0.54 28.98
C ARG A 99 -3.43 0.59 29.43
N GLU A 100 -3.17 0.90 30.70
CA GLU A 100 -1.85 0.85 31.35
C GLU A 100 -1.34 -0.60 31.44
N SER A 101 -2.21 -1.57 31.73
CA SER A 101 -1.87 -3.00 31.73
C SER A 101 -1.49 -3.48 30.32
N ILE A 102 -2.22 -3.07 29.29
CA ILE A 102 -1.87 -3.34 27.88
C ILE A 102 -0.54 -2.67 27.51
N LYS A 103 -0.33 -1.39 27.86
CA LYS A 103 0.98 -0.72 27.68
C LYS A 103 2.09 -1.43 28.44
N ALA A 104 1.84 -1.96 29.63
CA ALA A 104 2.82 -2.68 30.44
C ALA A 104 3.14 -4.06 29.82
N GLN A 105 2.16 -4.72 29.19
CA GLN A 105 2.39 -5.91 28.37
C GLN A 105 3.21 -5.57 27.12
N ASP A 106 2.89 -4.50 26.40
CA ASP A 106 3.72 -4.02 25.27
C ASP A 106 5.14 -3.66 25.71
N LEU A 107 5.32 -2.99 26.86
CA LEU A 107 6.64 -2.72 27.45
C LEU A 107 7.36 -4.00 27.89
N SER A 108 6.63 -5.04 28.29
CA SER A 108 7.21 -6.35 28.63
C SER A 108 7.63 -7.12 27.37
N ILE A 109 6.86 -7.02 26.29
CA ILE A 109 7.20 -7.55 24.96
C ILE A 109 8.41 -6.80 24.38
N GLN A 110 8.46 -5.48 24.50
CA GLN A 110 9.63 -4.67 24.11
C GLN A 110 10.87 -5.00 24.96
N ARG A 111 10.72 -5.21 26.27
CA ARG A 111 11.82 -5.67 27.14
C ARG A 111 12.30 -7.07 26.78
N LEU A 112 11.40 -7.96 26.37
CA LEU A 112 11.76 -9.29 25.84
C LEU A 112 12.48 -9.18 24.49
N SER A 113 12.03 -8.33 23.57
CA SER A 113 12.76 -8.03 22.31
C SER A 113 14.16 -7.52 22.60
N LYS A 114 14.28 -6.52 23.48
CA LYS A 114 15.55 -5.91 23.86
C LYS A 114 16.47 -6.85 24.64
N ALA A 115 15.92 -7.80 25.38
CA ALA A 115 16.67 -8.87 26.03
C ALA A 115 17.19 -9.90 25.00
N VAL A 116 16.39 -10.25 23.98
CA VAL A 116 16.81 -11.09 22.85
C VAL A 116 17.90 -10.41 22.02
N GLU A 117 17.78 -9.10 21.76
CA GLU A 117 18.81 -8.28 21.12
C GLU A 117 20.12 -8.25 21.94
N SER A 118 20.02 -8.21 23.28
CA SER A 118 21.19 -8.22 24.17
C SER A 118 21.96 -9.54 24.25
N LEU A 119 21.47 -10.62 23.61
CA LEU A 119 22.16 -11.92 23.53
C LEU A 119 23.19 -11.98 22.38
N HIS A 120 23.31 -10.94 21.56
CA HIS A 120 24.40 -10.80 20.59
C HIS A 120 25.49 -9.83 21.11
N PRO A 121 26.71 -10.32 21.43
CA PRO A 121 27.77 -9.45 21.92
C PRO A 121 28.49 -8.73 20.77
N SER A 122 28.12 -7.47 20.52
CA SER A 122 29.01 -6.52 19.82
C SER A 122 29.58 -5.53 20.83
N SER A 123 30.89 -5.66 21.06
CA SER A 123 31.60 -4.95 22.12
C SER A 123 32.21 -3.64 21.63
N TYR A 124 31.67 -2.51 22.07
CA TYR A 124 32.43 -1.25 22.15
C TYR A 124 32.10 -0.51 23.45
N SER A 125 33.13 -0.32 24.28
CA SER A 125 33.08 0.51 25.48
C SER A 125 33.52 1.94 25.17
N ALA A 126 32.84 2.92 25.74
CA ALA A 126 33.25 4.32 25.75
C ALA A 126 33.41 4.79 27.22
N PRO A 127 34.42 5.63 27.53
CA PRO A 127 34.71 6.07 28.90
C PRO A 127 33.81 7.24 29.36
N PRO A 128 33.78 7.55 30.67
CA PRO A 128 32.80 8.47 31.23
C PRO A 128 33.19 9.96 31.13
N VAL A 129 32.17 10.76 30.82
CA VAL A 129 31.83 12.07 31.40
C VAL A 129 32.97 12.94 31.94
N TYR A 130 33.21 14.07 31.28
CA TYR A 130 33.62 15.31 31.96
C TYR A 130 32.46 16.31 31.97
N SER A 131 32.11 16.77 33.16
CA SER A 131 31.14 17.83 33.40
C SER A 131 31.86 19.14 33.68
N SER A 132 31.69 20.14 32.82
CA SER A 132 32.06 21.53 33.11
C SER A 132 31.22 22.46 32.26
N GLY A 133 30.27 23.16 32.88
CA GLY A 133 29.49 24.19 32.20
C GLY A 133 30.32 25.45 31.94
N SER A 134 29.98 26.16 30.87
CA SER A 134 30.33 27.57 30.72
C SER A 134 29.10 28.33 30.22
N GLU A 135 28.69 29.34 30.98
CA GLU A 135 27.69 30.30 30.52
C GLU A 135 28.34 31.22 29.49
N ILE A 136 28.05 31.02 28.21
CA ILE A 136 28.36 32.02 27.18
C ILE A 136 27.14 32.93 27.03
N GLN A 137 27.16 34.05 27.77
CA GLN A 137 26.28 35.18 27.49
C GLN A 137 26.72 35.85 26.18
N GLY A 138 26.12 35.45 25.07
CA GLY A 138 26.36 36.06 23.76
C GLY A 138 25.04 36.28 23.00
N VAL A 139 24.67 37.55 22.81
CA VAL A 139 23.58 38.03 21.92
C VAL A 139 22.33 37.15 21.93
N GLY A 140 21.46 37.34 22.93
CA GLY A 140 20.26 36.53 23.18
C GLY A 140 19.16 36.65 22.12
N GLY A 141 19.38 36.07 20.94
CA GLY A 141 18.30 35.68 20.03
C GLY A 141 17.39 34.66 20.71
N LYS A 142 16.08 34.73 20.44
CA LYS A 142 15.13 33.76 21.00
C LYS A 142 15.50 32.36 20.50
N SER A 143 15.73 31.42 21.41
CA SER A 143 15.98 30.01 21.06
C SER A 143 14.73 29.27 20.60
N TYR A 144 13.55 29.89 20.69
CA TYR A 144 12.25 29.33 20.27
C TYR A 144 11.40 30.39 19.55
N ASP A 145 10.57 29.94 18.60
CA ASP A 145 9.55 30.75 17.94
C ASP A 145 8.23 30.86 18.74
N GLY A 146 8.12 30.11 19.84
CA GLY A 146 6.93 29.94 20.66
C GLY A 146 6.44 28.49 20.75
N ALA A 147 6.76 27.63 19.77
CA ALA A 147 6.36 26.22 19.75
C ALA A 147 7.49 25.26 19.31
N PHE A 148 8.49 25.74 18.58
CA PHE A 148 9.61 24.99 18.03
C PHE A 148 10.93 25.70 18.31
N ARG A 149 12.02 24.93 18.34
CA ARG A 149 13.36 25.49 18.57
C ARG A 149 13.93 26.11 17.29
N LEU A 150 14.67 27.21 17.45
CA LEU A 150 15.47 27.85 16.41
C LEU A 150 16.94 27.42 16.52
N TYR A 151 17.35 26.54 15.62
CA TYR A 151 18.70 25.98 15.54
C TYR A 151 19.64 26.94 14.78
N GLY A 152 20.82 27.21 15.34
CA GLY A 152 21.95 27.70 14.56
C GLY A 152 22.65 26.54 13.85
N MET A 153 23.56 26.83 12.92
CA MET A 153 24.37 25.79 12.27
C MET A 153 25.17 25.00 13.32
N ASP A 154 25.75 25.70 14.31
CA ASP A 154 26.49 25.09 15.43
C ASP A 154 25.63 24.27 16.41
N ASP A 155 24.29 24.31 16.32
CA ASP A 155 23.41 23.47 17.14
C ASP A 155 23.24 22.03 16.57
N VAL A 156 23.72 21.77 15.34
CA VAL A 156 23.57 20.50 14.62
C VAL A 156 24.88 20.03 13.96
N THR A 157 25.06 18.72 13.84
CA THR A 157 26.09 18.11 12.99
C THR A 157 25.44 17.30 11.87
N PHE A 158 26.06 17.28 10.70
CA PHE A 158 25.66 16.48 9.55
C PHE A 158 26.56 15.23 9.53
N ASP A 159 25.97 14.04 9.39
CA ASP A 159 26.69 12.76 9.43
C ASP A 159 26.72 12.16 8.00
N ASP A 160 25.60 11.60 7.51
CA ASP A 160 25.50 10.96 6.18
C ASP A 160 24.39 11.60 5.32
N ASP A 161 24.66 11.88 4.05
CA ASP A 161 23.65 12.31 3.09
C ASP A 161 22.71 11.16 2.69
N ILE A 162 21.40 11.42 2.77
CA ILE A 162 20.34 10.44 2.48
C ILE A 162 19.83 10.61 1.03
N GLY A 163 19.74 11.85 0.55
CA GLY A 163 19.36 12.15 -0.83
C GLY A 163 19.11 13.64 -1.07
N SER A 164 18.98 14.04 -2.34
CA SER A 164 18.62 15.42 -2.73
C SER A 164 17.66 15.41 -3.93
N MET A 165 16.76 16.40 -4.00
CA MET A 165 15.85 16.61 -5.13
C MET A 165 15.83 18.08 -5.55
N GLU A 166 15.30 18.37 -6.74
CA GLU A 166 15.01 19.74 -7.19
C GLU A 166 13.52 20.07 -6.99
N LEU A 167 13.21 21.16 -6.30
CA LEU A 167 11.85 21.66 -6.07
C LEU A 167 11.77 23.16 -6.40
N ARG A 168 11.01 23.52 -7.44
CA ARG A 168 10.69 24.91 -7.83
C ARG A 168 11.91 25.87 -7.94
N GLY A 169 13.09 25.37 -8.32
CA GLY A 169 14.33 26.17 -8.36
C GLY A 169 15.10 26.25 -7.03
N SER A 170 14.79 25.38 -6.08
CA SER A 170 15.61 25.13 -4.89
C SER A 170 15.99 23.66 -4.85
N ARG A 171 17.27 23.39 -4.56
CA ARG A 171 17.75 22.03 -4.34
C ARG A 171 17.53 21.67 -2.87
N VAL A 172 16.73 20.65 -2.62
CA VAL A 172 16.38 20.20 -1.27
C VAL A 172 17.14 18.93 -0.95
N SER A 173 18.13 19.06 -0.08
CA SER A 173 19.03 18.01 0.39
C SER A 173 18.56 17.50 1.75
N VAL A 174 18.68 16.19 2.00
CA VAL A 174 18.32 15.56 3.28
C VAL A 174 19.48 14.71 3.75
N SER A 175 19.93 14.97 4.98
CA SER A 175 21.05 14.28 5.62
C SER A 175 20.64 13.78 7.00
N SER A 176 21.23 12.67 7.44
CA SER A 176 21.23 12.29 8.85
C SER A 176 22.21 13.17 9.62
N GLY A 177 21.98 13.33 10.92
CA GLY A 177 22.81 14.19 11.75
C GLY A 177 22.53 14.04 13.24
N LYS A 178 23.09 14.96 14.04
CA LYS A 178 22.82 15.05 15.48
C LYS A 178 22.52 16.48 15.88
N ALA A 179 21.44 16.69 16.64
CA ALA A 179 21.30 17.90 17.44
C ALA A 179 22.23 17.79 18.66
N ILE A 180 22.94 18.86 19.02
CA ILE A 180 23.93 18.80 20.11
C ILE A 180 23.26 18.82 21.51
N ASN A 181 22.13 19.52 21.65
CA ASN A 181 21.47 19.71 22.95
C ASN A 181 19.93 19.73 22.80
N PRO A 182 19.19 18.64 23.08
CA PRO A 182 19.68 17.36 23.58
C PRO A 182 20.50 16.63 22.50
N ASN A 183 21.53 15.90 22.92
CA ASN A 183 22.34 15.04 22.06
C ASN A 183 21.45 13.90 21.51
N ARG A 184 20.96 14.06 20.28
CA ARG A 184 19.98 13.15 19.65
C ARG A 184 20.21 13.09 18.15
N ARG A 185 20.11 11.91 17.55
CA ARG A 185 20.06 11.74 16.09
C ARG A 185 18.82 12.44 15.53
N VAL A 186 19.00 13.18 14.45
CA VAL A 186 17.99 13.97 13.75
C VAL A 186 18.13 13.78 12.24
N VAL A 187 17.07 14.09 11.50
CA VAL A 187 17.14 14.26 10.05
C VAL A 187 17.10 15.76 9.75
N ILE A 188 18.04 16.23 8.95
CA ILE A 188 18.16 17.64 8.59
C ILE A 188 17.75 17.79 7.12
N LYS A 189 16.67 18.53 6.87
CA LYS A 189 16.20 18.87 5.53
C LYS A 189 16.66 20.29 5.19
N TRP A 190 17.67 20.38 4.34
CA TRP A 190 18.34 21.60 3.92
C TRP A 190 17.80 22.10 2.57
N PHE A 191 17.78 23.41 2.37
CA PHE A 191 17.31 24.08 1.16
C PHE A 191 18.43 24.96 0.60
N GLU A 192 19.04 24.52 -0.51
CA GLU A 192 20.00 25.28 -1.33
C GLU A 192 19.21 26.12 -2.34
N SER A 193 19.45 27.44 -2.38
CA SER A 193 19.01 28.28 -3.50
C SER A 193 19.83 27.91 -4.75
N SER A 194 19.20 27.86 -5.93
CA SER A 194 19.91 27.54 -7.18
C SER A 194 20.66 28.77 -7.73
N ASP A 195 21.61 29.30 -6.97
CA ASP A 195 22.30 30.59 -7.24
C ASP A 195 23.25 30.59 -8.46
N PHE A 196 23.20 29.53 -9.28
CA PHE A 196 24.13 29.29 -10.37
C PHE A 196 23.47 29.38 -11.75
N SER A 197 23.44 30.58 -12.33
CA SER A 197 24.24 30.87 -13.55
C SER A 197 23.92 32.18 -14.29
N ASP A 198 22.75 32.80 -14.13
CA ASP A 198 22.35 33.96 -14.95
C ASP A 198 21.99 35.23 -14.14
N SER A 199 22.92 35.66 -13.29
CA SER A 199 22.84 36.90 -12.47
C SER A 199 22.73 38.20 -13.29
N SER A 200 22.68 38.12 -14.62
CA SER A 200 22.58 39.24 -15.55
C SER A 200 21.17 39.83 -15.70
N LYS A 201 20.13 39.19 -15.12
CA LYS A 201 18.71 39.56 -15.30
C LYS A 201 17.94 39.87 -14.01
N LEU A 202 18.62 40.07 -12.88
CA LEU A 202 18.00 40.44 -11.60
C LEU A 202 17.53 41.90 -11.60
N GLY A 203 16.32 42.14 -12.11
CA GLY A 203 15.60 43.41 -11.93
C GLY A 203 14.77 43.41 -10.63
N GLU A 204 15.27 44.06 -9.58
CA GLU A 204 14.58 44.59 -8.37
C GLU A 204 13.50 43.74 -7.63
N GLY A 205 13.35 42.44 -7.91
CA GLY A 205 12.31 41.55 -7.33
C GLY A 205 12.76 40.64 -6.18
N GLY A 206 13.64 41.10 -5.29
CA GLY A 206 14.36 40.25 -4.32
C GLY A 206 13.59 39.67 -3.12
N GLU A 207 12.35 39.21 -3.28
CA GLU A 207 11.56 38.56 -2.20
C GLU A 207 11.27 37.05 -2.42
N GLU A 208 11.48 36.51 -3.62
CA GLU A 208 11.16 35.11 -3.97
C GLU A 208 12.13 34.07 -3.36
N GLU A 209 13.31 34.49 -2.90
CA GLU A 209 14.26 33.58 -2.26
C GLU A 209 13.68 32.97 -0.95
N GLY A 210 13.75 31.63 -0.89
CA GLY A 210 13.28 30.85 0.25
C GLY A 210 11.76 30.65 0.35
N GLU A 211 10.96 30.90 -0.69
CA GLU A 211 9.51 30.56 -0.68
C GLU A 211 9.25 29.07 -0.39
N GLU A 212 9.95 28.16 -1.05
CA GLU A 212 9.78 26.70 -0.84
C GLU A 212 10.10 26.31 0.61
N TYR A 213 11.14 26.88 1.22
CA TYR A 213 11.44 26.69 2.65
C TYR A 213 10.29 27.19 3.55
N LYS A 214 9.77 28.40 3.28
CA LYS A 214 8.65 29.00 4.03
C LYS A 214 7.38 28.15 3.90
N GLU A 215 7.01 27.71 2.69
CA GLU A 215 5.83 26.87 2.43
C GLU A 215 5.97 25.48 3.09
N SER A 216 7.12 24.83 2.90
CA SER A 216 7.41 23.53 3.49
C SER A 216 7.32 23.59 5.02
N LEU A 217 7.99 24.56 5.64
CA LEU A 217 8.00 24.80 7.09
C LEU A 217 6.58 25.08 7.63
N GLN A 218 5.81 25.96 7.00
CA GLN A 218 4.44 26.28 7.42
C GLN A 218 3.50 25.08 7.30
N THR A 219 3.78 24.15 6.39
CA THR A 219 3.03 22.90 6.23
C THR A 219 3.43 21.91 7.32
N VAL A 220 4.72 21.56 7.45
CA VAL A 220 5.17 20.52 8.40
C VAL A 220 4.91 20.88 9.86
N LYS A 221 4.94 22.17 10.23
CA LYS A 221 4.59 22.61 11.61
C LYS A 221 3.19 22.19 12.03
N LYS A 222 2.24 22.05 11.09
CA LYS A 222 0.83 21.69 11.34
C LYS A 222 0.56 20.18 11.32
N LEU A 223 1.53 19.36 10.92
CA LEU A 223 1.40 17.91 10.82
C LEU A 223 1.84 17.24 12.12
N ARG A 224 1.02 16.31 12.61
CA ARG A 224 1.24 15.47 13.81
C ARG A 224 0.65 14.08 13.55
N HIS A 225 1.50 13.15 13.13
CA HIS A 225 1.09 11.78 12.79
C HIS A 225 2.26 10.81 13.00
N LYS A 226 2.00 9.60 13.52
CA LYS A 226 3.03 8.60 13.84
C LYS A 226 3.90 8.16 12.66
N ASN A 227 3.40 8.30 11.42
CA ASN A 227 4.06 7.88 10.18
C ASN A 227 4.51 9.07 9.30
N ILE A 228 4.55 10.29 9.87
CA ILE A 228 5.03 11.51 9.20
C ILE A 228 6.19 12.05 10.04
N ALA A 229 7.28 12.49 9.40
CA ALA A 229 8.43 13.06 10.09
C ALA A 229 8.00 14.28 10.95
N GLN A 230 8.43 14.30 12.21
CA GLN A 230 7.97 15.30 13.19
C GLN A 230 9.00 16.43 13.32
N VAL A 231 8.57 17.69 13.21
CA VAL A 231 9.47 18.84 13.33
C VAL A 231 9.89 19.06 14.78
N LEU A 232 11.21 19.02 15.05
CA LEU A 232 11.81 19.46 16.31
C LEU A 232 12.10 20.96 16.30
N GLY A 233 12.49 21.48 15.14
CA GLY A 233 12.74 22.89 14.92
C GLY A 233 13.24 23.18 13.51
N TYR A 234 13.81 24.36 13.32
CA TYR A 234 14.27 24.85 12.03
C TYR A 234 15.37 25.90 12.21
N SER A 235 16.04 26.30 11.13
CA SER A 235 17.14 27.25 11.19
C SER A 235 16.68 28.61 11.71
N ARG A 236 17.55 29.29 12.47
CA ARG A 236 17.40 30.73 12.75
C ARG A 236 17.35 31.49 11.41
N PRO A 237 16.67 32.66 11.35
CA PRO A 237 16.68 33.49 10.14
C PRO A 237 18.11 33.86 9.74
N ASP A 238 18.58 33.27 8.65
CA ASP A 238 19.90 33.43 8.05
C ASP A 238 19.68 33.52 6.53
N PRO A 239 20.22 34.53 5.83
CA PRO A 239 20.00 34.70 4.39
C PRO A 239 20.63 33.60 3.52
N THR A 240 21.57 32.82 4.06
CA THR A 240 22.30 31.78 3.32
C THR A 240 21.87 30.35 3.68
N THR A 241 21.23 30.18 4.84
CA THR A 241 21.10 28.87 5.49
C THR A 241 19.67 28.59 5.93
N HIS A 242 19.00 27.72 5.18
CA HIS A 242 17.62 27.32 5.43
C HIS A 242 17.52 25.82 5.64
N PHE A 243 17.15 25.38 6.85
CA PHE A 243 16.94 23.96 7.12
C PHE A 243 15.84 23.70 8.15
N ILE A 244 15.25 22.50 8.10
CA ILE A 244 14.27 21.99 9.04
C ILE A 244 14.88 20.78 9.75
N VAL A 245 14.86 20.79 11.09
CA VAL A 245 15.32 19.69 11.94
C VAL A 245 14.13 18.82 12.29
N LEU A 246 14.17 17.59 11.79
CA LEU A 246 13.15 16.56 11.95
C LEU A 246 13.61 15.51 12.96
N ASP A 247 12.64 14.91 13.64
CA ASP A 247 12.90 13.95 14.69
C ASP A 247 13.41 12.60 14.13
N GLY A 248 14.29 11.95 14.89
CA GLY A 248 14.77 10.59 14.68
C GLY A 248 15.96 10.45 13.72
N ASP A 249 16.40 9.21 13.56
CA ASP A 249 17.40 8.80 12.57
C ASP A 249 16.69 8.13 11.39
N ALA A 250 17.17 8.30 10.16
CA ALA A 250 16.53 7.76 8.96
C ALA A 250 17.40 6.76 8.19
N VAL A 251 16.71 5.85 7.53
CA VAL A 251 17.25 4.88 6.57
C VAL A 251 16.31 4.82 5.37
N PRO A 252 16.81 4.85 4.12
CA PRO A 252 15.97 4.60 2.95
C PRO A 252 15.29 3.23 3.06
N ALA A 253 13.99 3.13 2.75
CA ALA A 253 13.27 1.85 2.79
C ALA A 253 13.94 0.79 1.91
N ARG A 254 14.59 1.20 0.81
CA ARG A 254 15.42 0.35 -0.04
C ARG A 254 16.59 -0.32 0.70
N GLU A 255 17.36 0.44 1.48
CA GLU A 255 18.48 -0.09 2.29
C GLU A 255 17.96 -1.06 3.34
N TYR A 256 16.90 -0.66 4.06
CA TYR A 256 16.25 -1.48 5.08
C TYR A 256 15.73 -2.82 4.53
N LEU A 257 14.91 -2.77 3.46
CA LEU A 257 14.34 -3.97 2.83
C LEU A 257 15.41 -4.89 2.24
N GLY A 258 16.58 -4.36 1.88
CA GLY A 258 17.72 -5.13 1.37
C GLY A 258 18.46 -5.94 2.44
N GLY A 259 18.36 -5.55 3.70
CA GLY A 259 18.87 -6.32 4.84
C GLY A 259 17.97 -7.50 5.25
N LEU A 260 16.80 -7.66 4.64
CA LEU A 260 15.81 -8.68 4.99
C LEU A 260 15.81 -9.86 4.01
N ASP A 261 15.45 -11.04 4.53
CA ASP A 261 15.09 -12.19 3.71
C ASP A 261 13.81 -11.93 2.90
N LEU A 262 13.63 -12.72 1.83
CA LEU A 262 12.56 -12.56 0.85
C LEU A 262 11.15 -12.48 1.48
N VAL A 263 10.87 -13.29 2.50
CA VAL A 263 9.55 -13.36 3.15
C VAL A 263 9.32 -12.15 4.05
N ASN A 264 10.28 -11.83 4.91
CA ASN A 264 10.18 -10.64 5.77
C ASN A 264 10.17 -9.34 4.96
N ARG A 265 10.85 -9.30 3.80
CA ARG A 265 10.80 -8.18 2.86
C ARG A 265 9.38 -7.92 2.34
N VAL A 266 8.63 -8.94 1.94
CA VAL A 266 7.22 -8.79 1.51
C VAL A 266 6.32 -8.34 2.66
N ILE A 267 6.51 -8.90 3.87
CA ILE A 267 5.77 -8.48 5.07
C ILE A 267 5.99 -6.98 5.34
N GLU A 268 7.24 -6.54 5.29
CA GLU A 268 7.61 -5.15 5.54
C GLU A 268 7.19 -4.21 4.41
N ARG A 269 7.23 -4.63 3.13
CA ARG A 269 6.59 -3.90 2.02
C ARG A 269 5.13 -3.59 2.31
N PHE A 270 4.34 -4.58 2.74
CA PHE A 270 2.94 -4.36 3.10
C PHE A 270 2.77 -3.48 4.35
N ARG A 271 3.61 -3.63 5.38
CA ARG A 271 3.57 -2.75 6.56
C ARG A 271 3.83 -1.29 6.17
N ILE A 272 4.85 -1.03 5.35
CA ILE A 272 5.23 0.31 4.88
C ILE A 272 4.08 0.92 4.06
N CYS A 273 3.47 0.16 3.15
CA CYS A 273 2.35 0.65 2.35
C CYS A 273 1.06 0.85 3.15
N HIS A 274 0.82 0.06 4.20
CA HIS A 274 -0.22 0.33 5.19
C HIS A 274 0.03 1.65 5.93
N GLU A 275 1.24 1.84 6.48
CA GLU A 275 1.61 3.08 7.19
C GLU A 275 1.53 4.31 6.28
N MET A 276 1.86 4.15 4.99
CA MET A 276 1.75 5.16 3.94
C MET A 276 0.28 5.51 3.65
N ALA A 277 -0.59 4.51 3.53
CA ALA A 277 -2.03 4.74 3.37
C ALA A 277 -2.64 5.45 4.60
N GLU A 278 -2.24 5.10 5.84
CA GLU A 278 -2.66 5.83 7.05
C GLU A 278 -2.23 7.31 7.00
N ALA A 279 -0.96 7.57 6.66
CA ALA A 279 -0.42 8.92 6.54
C ALA A 279 -1.14 9.72 5.45
N GLN A 280 -1.39 9.10 4.29
CA GLN A 280 -2.06 9.74 3.17
C GLN A 280 -3.55 10.04 3.48
N MET A 281 -4.24 9.17 4.23
CA MET A 281 -5.58 9.48 4.75
C MET A 281 -5.57 10.65 5.75
N TYR A 282 -4.54 10.75 6.59
CA TYR A 282 -4.36 11.87 7.51
C TYR A 282 -4.11 13.21 6.78
N LEU A 283 -3.35 13.17 5.68
CA LEU A 283 -3.06 14.31 4.81
C LEU A 283 -4.29 14.74 4.00
N ASN A 284 -5.01 13.78 3.40
CA ASN A 284 -6.25 14.05 2.65
C ASN A 284 -7.29 14.81 3.48
N LYS A 285 -7.43 14.48 4.77
CA LYS A 285 -8.31 15.18 5.74
C LYS A 285 -7.92 16.65 6.00
N ARG A 286 -6.76 17.09 5.50
CA ARG A 286 -6.23 18.47 5.59
C ARG A 286 -6.09 19.13 4.22
N SER A 287 -6.66 18.53 3.17
CA SER A 287 -6.47 18.94 1.77
C SER A 287 -5.00 18.94 1.33
N LEU A 288 -4.20 18.03 1.91
CA LEU A 288 -2.78 17.85 1.59
C LEU A 288 -2.52 16.44 1.03
N ALA A 289 -1.45 16.31 0.26
CA ALA A 289 -0.91 15.04 -0.18
C ALA A 289 0.63 15.11 -0.22
N TRP A 290 1.32 14.03 0.16
CA TRP A 290 2.79 13.96 0.00
C TRP A 290 3.15 13.72 -1.46
N CYS A 291 4.15 14.42 -1.99
CA CYS A 291 4.69 14.20 -3.33
C CYS A 291 6.17 13.88 -3.21
N GLY A 292 6.58 12.68 -3.64
CA GLY A 292 7.98 12.29 -3.65
C GLY A 292 8.30 11.31 -4.78
N ILE A 293 9.59 11.23 -5.10
CA ILE A 293 10.15 10.45 -6.21
C ILE A 293 10.79 9.14 -5.72
N LYS A 294 11.50 8.43 -6.61
CA LYS A 294 12.09 7.11 -6.33
C LYS A 294 13.17 7.22 -5.24
N ASN A 295 13.08 6.32 -4.25
CA ASN A 295 13.92 6.23 -3.03
C ASN A 295 13.59 7.22 -1.89
N GLU A 296 12.50 8.01 -1.98
CA GLU A 296 12.17 9.01 -0.94
C GLU A 296 11.36 8.50 0.25
N VAL A 297 11.03 7.21 0.23
CA VAL A 297 10.36 6.51 1.32
C VAL A 297 11.40 6.21 2.41
N LEU A 298 11.51 7.10 3.39
CA LEU A 298 12.40 6.94 4.53
C LEU A 298 11.70 6.20 5.67
N LEU A 299 12.45 5.37 6.39
CA LEU A 299 12.04 4.72 7.63
C LEU A 299 12.90 5.26 8.77
N ASN A 300 12.34 5.32 9.97
CA ASN A 300 13.12 5.60 11.17
C ASN A 300 14.04 4.41 11.52
N ARG A 301 15.35 4.63 11.63
CA ARG A 301 16.34 3.54 11.80
C ARG A 301 16.20 2.76 13.12
N GLU A 302 15.64 3.37 14.17
CA GLU A 302 15.42 2.73 15.49
C GLU A 302 14.12 1.92 15.56
N THR A 303 13.04 2.41 14.92
CA THR A 303 11.68 1.86 15.05
C THR A 303 11.15 1.21 13.78
N SER A 304 11.90 1.27 12.68
CA SER A 304 11.52 0.85 11.32
C SER A 304 10.26 1.52 10.74
N ARG A 305 9.65 2.50 11.43
CA ARG A 305 8.39 3.14 11.01
C ARG A 305 8.58 4.13 9.87
N LEU A 306 7.57 4.26 9.01
CA LEU A 306 7.55 5.22 7.92
C LEU A 306 7.73 6.67 8.42
N TYR A 307 8.64 7.40 7.77
CA TYR A 307 8.99 8.80 8.02
C TYR A 307 8.64 9.68 6.81
N LEU A 308 7.35 9.74 6.51
CA LEU A 308 6.85 10.49 5.36
C LEU A 308 7.13 12.00 5.48
N GLY A 309 7.57 12.64 4.39
CA GLY A 309 7.83 14.08 4.33
C GLY A 309 9.21 14.54 4.84
N ALA A 310 10.03 13.63 5.36
CA ALA A 310 11.46 13.93 5.58
C ALA A 310 12.15 14.23 4.26
N LEU A 311 11.96 13.36 3.27
CA LEU A 311 12.19 13.62 1.85
C LEU A 311 10.82 13.75 1.13
N GLY A 312 10.80 14.35 -0.05
CA GLY A 312 9.61 14.82 -0.78
C GLY A 312 9.05 16.18 -0.33
N SER A 313 7.98 16.63 -0.97
CA SER A 313 7.20 17.84 -0.66
C SER A 313 5.76 17.49 -0.26
N PHE A 314 4.97 18.50 0.11
CA PHE A 314 3.53 18.39 0.32
C PHE A 314 2.82 19.35 -0.62
N ASP A 315 1.74 18.90 -1.25
CA ASP A 315 0.92 19.71 -2.14
C ASP A 315 -0.58 19.52 -1.86
N THR A 316 -1.44 20.21 -2.62
CA THR A 316 -2.90 20.15 -2.46
C THR A 316 -3.59 19.12 -3.36
N HIS A 317 -2.81 18.32 -4.12
CA HIS A 317 -3.32 17.40 -5.15
C HIS A 317 -3.83 16.06 -4.56
N THR A 318 -4.80 16.13 -3.67
CA THR A 318 -5.38 14.95 -2.96
C THR A 318 -6.03 13.90 -3.86
N SER A 319 -6.35 14.22 -5.12
CA SER A 319 -6.77 13.23 -6.12
C SER A 319 -5.66 12.25 -6.50
N ARG A 320 -4.39 12.64 -6.38
CA ARG A 320 -3.22 11.80 -6.73
C ARG A 320 -2.79 10.87 -5.58
N SER A 321 -3.46 10.94 -4.43
CA SER A 321 -3.13 10.20 -3.21
C SER A 321 -3.08 8.67 -3.39
N GLY A 322 -4.02 8.08 -4.13
CA GLY A 322 -4.05 6.63 -4.38
C GLY A 322 -2.87 6.17 -5.23
N MET A 323 -2.63 6.88 -6.34
CA MET A 323 -1.46 6.69 -7.20
C MET A 323 -0.15 6.81 -6.42
N ARG A 324 -0.02 7.77 -5.50
CA ARG A 324 1.21 7.96 -4.70
C ARG A 324 1.50 6.81 -3.74
N VAL A 325 0.48 6.22 -3.11
CA VAL A 325 0.62 4.98 -2.31
C VAL A 325 1.01 3.81 -3.22
N GLN A 326 0.42 3.71 -4.42
CA GLN A 326 0.70 2.63 -5.37
C GLN A 326 2.11 2.72 -5.97
N VAL A 327 2.56 3.92 -6.35
CA VAL A 327 3.94 4.20 -6.79
C VAL A 327 4.93 3.93 -5.67
N THR A 328 4.59 4.24 -4.42
CA THR A 328 5.39 3.87 -3.23
C THR A 328 5.54 2.35 -3.12
N TYR A 329 4.46 1.58 -3.36
CA TYR A 329 4.55 0.11 -3.44
C TYR A 329 5.50 -0.32 -4.57
N THR A 330 5.39 0.25 -5.79
CA THR A 330 6.33 -0.01 -6.90
C THR A 330 7.78 0.21 -6.49
N GLN A 331 8.09 1.35 -5.86
CA GLN A 331 9.45 1.69 -5.48
C GLN A 331 10.04 0.70 -4.45
N CYS A 332 9.21 0.18 -3.56
CA CYS A 332 9.59 -0.87 -2.61
C CYS A 332 9.79 -2.25 -3.27
N LEU A 333 9.21 -2.52 -4.45
CA LEU A 333 9.52 -3.68 -5.30
C LEU A 333 10.82 -3.45 -6.09
N ASP A 334 10.87 -2.33 -6.83
CA ASP A 334 11.96 -1.91 -7.73
C ASP A 334 13.33 -1.75 -7.06
N ALA A 335 13.35 -1.57 -5.74
CA ALA A 335 14.56 -1.49 -4.92
C ALA A 335 15.62 -2.56 -5.26
N PHE A 336 15.20 -3.72 -5.76
CA PHE A 336 16.06 -4.88 -6.05
C PHE A 336 16.30 -5.14 -7.55
N HIS A 337 15.57 -4.47 -8.43
CA HIS A 337 15.76 -4.60 -9.88
C HIS A 337 16.79 -3.55 -10.33
N SER A 338 17.96 -4.01 -10.74
CA SER A 338 19.13 -3.16 -10.95
C SER A 338 19.02 -2.22 -12.15
N GLY A 339 19.18 -0.92 -11.92
CA GLY A 339 19.81 -0.01 -12.87
C GLY A 339 18.92 1.01 -13.57
N GLU A 340 17.66 0.70 -13.89
CA GLU A 340 16.88 1.57 -14.78
C GLU A 340 15.97 2.59 -14.09
N GLN A 341 15.94 3.78 -14.69
CA GLN A 341 14.88 4.76 -14.47
C GLN A 341 13.59 4.18 -15.03
N VAL A 342 12.68 3.77 -14.15
CA VAL A 342 11.26 3.73 -14.50
C VAL A 342 10.91 5.18 -14.84
N SER A 343 10.62 5.42 -16.12
CA SER A 343 10.12 6.70 -16.61
C SER A 343 8.89 7.09 -15.81
N ASN A 344 8.55 8.39 -15.73
CA ASN A 344 7.45 8.90 -14.89
C ASN A 344 6.06 8.42 -15.39
N PHE A 345 5.78 7.15 -15.19
CA PHE A 345 4.54 6.48 -15.54
C PHE A 345 3.53 6.76 -14.45
N GLU A 346 2.75 7.83 -14.62
CA GLU A 346 1.65 8.15 -13.72
C GLU A 346 0.58 7.04 -13.84
N VAL A 347 0.49 6.17 -12.84
CA VAL A 347 -0.54 5.13 -12.75
C VAL A 347 -1.86 5.79 -12.30
N THR A 348 -2.62 6.25 -13.28
CA THR A 348 -3.81 7.09 -13.13
C THR A 348 -5.05 6.31 -12.68
N SER A 349 -5.33 6.30 -11.38
CA SER A 349 -6.61 5.89 -10.79
C SER A 349 -7.28 7.08 -10.10
N GLU A 350 -8.31 7.67 -10.72
CA GLU A 350 -9.02 8.85 -10.20
C GLU A 350 -9.93 8.55 -8.99
N SER A 351 -10.19 7.27 -8.68
CA SER A 351 -11.01 6.86 -7.52
C SER A 351 -10.26 6.87 -6.17
N ALA A 352 -9.21 7.70 -6.06
CA ALA A 352 -8.22 7.66 -4.97
C ALA A 352 -8.78 7.70 -3.54
N GLY A 353 -9.92 8.37 -3.30
CA GLY A 353 -10.55 8.45 -1.97
C GLY A 353 -10.95 7.07 -1.42
N PRO A 354 -11.90 6.37 -2.05
CA PRO A 354 -12.19 4.96 -1.76
C PRO A 354 -10.97 4.05 -1.94
N HIS A 355 -10.16 4.26 -2.99
CA HIS A 355 -9.05 3.37 -3.31
C HIS A 355 -8.01 3.31 -2.19
N VAL A 356 -7.57 4.45 -1.62
CA VAL A 356 -6.64 4.45 -0.47
C VAL A 356 -7.22 3.72 0.74
N TYR A 357 -8.54 3.77 0.97
CA TYR A 357 -9.17 3.02 2.06
C TYR A 357 -9.18 1.51 1.81
N TYR A 358 -9.48 1.06 0.58
CA TYR A 358 -9.37 -0.36 0.22
C TYR A 358 -7.92 -0.85 0.28
N LEU A 359 -6.97 -0.07 -0.23
CA LEU A 359 -5.53 -0.32 -0.11
C LEU A 359 -5.10 -0.40 1.36
N LEU A 360 -5.60 0.47 2.24
CA LEU A 360 -5.29 0.42 3.68
C LEU A 360 -5.74 -0.90 4.31
N GLN A 361 -7.00 -1.28 4.10
CA GLN A 361 -7.52 -2.56 4.62
C GLN A 361 -6.77 -3.75 4.01
N ALA A 362 -6.35 -3.62 2.75
CA ALA A 362 -5.53 -4.61 2.07
C ALA A 362 -4.16 -4.77 2.73
N PHE A 363 -3.35 -3.73 2.72
CA PHE A 363 -2.01 -3.78 3.29
C PHE A 363 -2.01 -4.15 4.78
N LYS A 364 -3.03 -3.74 5.55
CA LYS A 364 -3.21 -4.18 6.94
C LYS A 364 -3.42 -5.70 7.04
N GLY A 365 -4.40 -6.24 6.32
CA GLY A 365 -4.72 -7.66 6.39
C GLY A 365 -3.57 -8.55 5.90
N LEU A 366 -2.86 -8.16 4.84
CA LEU A 366 -1.69 -8.91 4.34
C LEU A 366 -0.55 -8.90 5.37
N SER A 367 -0.18 -7.72 5.89
CA SER A 367 0.94 -7.59 6.84
C SER A 367 0.66 -8.28 8.17
N GLU A 368 -0.52 -8.10 8.77
CA GLU A 368 -0.92 -8.80 9.99
C GLU A 368 -1.04 -10.31 9.77
N GLY A 369 -1.65 -10.73 8.65
CA GLY A 369 -1.83 -12.14 8.30
C GLY A 369 -0.50 -12.88 8.10
N LEU A 370 0.40 -12.34 7.29
CA LEU A 370 1.71 -12.95 7.04
C LEU A 370 2.60 -12.91 8.30
N ARG A 371 2.57 -11.84 9.10
CA ARG A 371 3.32 -11.78 10.36
C ARG A 371 2.86 -12.84 11.36
N LEU A 372 1.55 -13.04 11.52
CA LEU A 372 1.00 -14.08 12.39
C LEU A 372 1.32 -15.49 11.90
N TRP A 373 1.25 -15.71 10.58
CA TRP A 373 1.66 -16.97 9.95
C TRP A 373 3.16 -17.25 10.19
N LYS A 374 4.04 -16.26 9.97
CA LYS A 374 5.49 -16.38 10.16
C LYS A 374 5.86 -16.68 11.62
N LEU A 375 5.25 -15.99 12.58
CA LEU A 375 5.41 -16.30 14.01
C LEU A 375 4.99 -17.73 14.35
N SER A 376 3.93 -18.24 13.72
CA SER A 376 3.47 -19.63 13.92
C SER A 376 4.44 -20.66 13.32
N THR A 377 4.99 -20.43 12.13
CA THR A 377 5.96 -21.34 11.51
C THR A 377 7.30 -21.34 12.24
N ASP A 378 7.77 -20.19 12.71
CA ASP A 378 9.00 -20.08 13.48
C ASP A 378 8.88 -20.79 14.86
N GLN A 379 7.73 -20.65 15.54
CA GLN A 379 7.43 -21.41 16.76
C GLN A 379 7.37 -22.91 16.51
N ALA A 380 6.70 -23.37 15.45
CA ALA A 380 6.63 -24.78 15.09
C ALA A 380 8.01 -25.37 14.77
N SER A 381 8.86 -24.63 14.04
CA SER A 381 10.23 -25.05 13.75
C SER A 381 11.09 -25.17 15.02
N SER A 382 10.89 -24.25 15.98
CA SER A 382 11.58 -24.26 17.27
C SER A 382 11.15 -25.44 18.14
N GLN A 383 9.84 -25.75 18.19
CA GLN A 383 9.32 -26.92 18.89
C GLN A 383 9.79 -28.23 18.26
N SER A 384 9.84 -28.32 16.93
CA SER A 384 10.38 -29.50 16.23
C SER A 384 11.86 -29.74 16.53
N LYS A 385 12.69 -28.68 16.54
CA LYS A 385 14.11 -28.78 16.94
C LYS A 385 14.26 -29.28 18.37
N VAL A 386 13.45 -28.76 19.31
CA VAL A 386 13.45 -29.21 20.71
C VAL A 386 13.01 -30.67 20.83
N GLN A 387 11.99 -31.10 20.09
CA GLN A 387 11.55 -32.50 20.06
C GLN A 387 12.62 -33.44 19.49
N HIS A 388 13.29 -33.07 18.40
CA HIS A 388 14.43 -33.84 17.89
C HIS A 388 15.57 -33.90 18.90
N GLN A 389 15.92 -32.79 19.55
CA GLN A 389 16.95 -32.78 20.59
C GLN A 389 16.61 -33.71 21.77
N TYR A 390 15.33 -33.81 22.19
CA TYR A 390 14.89 -34.78 23.19
C TYR A 390 14.91 -36.24 22.67
N GLN A 391 14.60 -36.47 21.39
CA GLN A 391 14.73 -37.80 20.77
C GLN A 391 16.20 -38.24 20.70
N ASP A 392 17.12 -37.37 20.28
CA ASP A 392 18.54 -37.67 20.21
C ASP A 392 19.15 -37.90 21.59
N GLN A 393 18.73 -37.12 22.61
CA GLN A 393 19.13 -37.33 24.00
C GLN A 393 18.60 -38.66 24.57
N SER A 394 17.34 -39.03 24.28
CA SER A 394 16.78 -40.30 24.76
C SER A 394 17.34 -41.53 24.04
N GLN A 395 17.70 -41.41 22.75
CA GLN A 395 18.48 -42.43 22.04
C GLN A 395 19.90 -42.55 22.60
N SER A 396 20.56 -41.43 22.92
CA SER A 396 21.89 -41.43 23.56
C SER A 396 21.87 -42.06 24.95
N GLN A 397 20.82 -41.84 25.74
CA GLN A 397 20.64 -42.46 27.07
C GLN A 397 20.33 -43.96 26.97
N SER A 398 19.56 -44.41 25.98
CA SER A 398 19.26 -45.83 25.79
C SER A 398 20.44 -46.62 25.22
N GLN A 399 21.29 -46.00 24.38
CA GLN A 399 22.56 -46.61 23.96
C GLN A 399 23.62 -46.68 25.07
N SER A 400 23.61 -45.75 26.04
CA SER A 400 24.53 -45.81 27.18
C SER A 400 24.09 -46.79 28.28
N GLN A 401 22.80 -47.11 28.40
CA GLN A 401 22.33 -48.17 29.29
C GLN A 401 22.63 -49.59 28.76
N SER A 402 22.61 -49.82 27.43
CA SER A 402 22.85 -51.15 26.84
C SER A 402 24.30 -51.67 26.97
N HIS A 403 25.25 -50.84 27.41
CA HIS A 403 26.63 -51.25 27.70
C HIS A 403 26.90 -51.62 29.18
N SER A 404 25.87 -51.64 30.03
CA SER A 404 26.01 -51.92 31.48
C SER A 404 25.40 -53.23 31.98
N GLN A 405 24.67 -53.98 31.13
CA GLN A 405 24.11 -55.29 31.49
C GLN A 405 24.72 -56.40 30.64
N GLY A 406 25.83 -56.94 31.12
CA GLY A 406 26.60 -57.98 30.43
C GLY A 406 27.23 -59.02 31.36
N GLN A 407 26.48 -59.56 32.33
CA GLN A 407 26.83 -60.84 33.00
C GLN A 407 25.64 -61.40 33.83
N HIS A 408 24.85 -62.32 33.25
CA HIS A 408 24.64 -63.69 33.77
C HIS A 408 23.55 -64.49 33.00
N GLN A 409 23.98 -65.64 32.45
CA GLN A 409 23.31 -66.95 32.30
C GLN A 409 22.00 -67.18 31.48
N HIS A 410 22.08 -68.20 30.60
CA HIS A 410 21.13 -69.30 30.28
C HIS A 410 19.81 -69.37 31.10
N GLN A 411 18.63 -69.83 30.64
CA GLN A 411 18.10 -70.48 29.40
C GLN A 411 16.54 -70.42 29.46
N ASP A 412 15.67 -70.88 28.54
CA ASP A 412 15.76 -71.72 27.33
C ASP A 412 14.57 -71.48 26.33
N GLN A 413 14.55 -72.23 25.22
CA GLN A 413 13.43 -72.65 24.35
C GLN A 413 12.00 -72.10 24.55
N ALA A 414 11.41 -71.56 23.47
CA ALA A 414 10.32 -72.25 22.73
C ALA A 414 9.93 -71.54 21.41
N GLN A 415 9.51 -72.33 20.42
CA GLN A 415 9.14 -71.88 19.07
C GLN A 415 7.64 -71.50 18.99
N THR A 416 7.31 -70.39 18.33
CA THR A 416 6.05 -70.26 17.56
C THR A 416 6.22 -69.25 16.43
N ALA A 417 5.77 -69.62 15.23
CA ALA A 417 5.85 -68.78 14.04
C ALA A 417 4.60 -67.89 13.90
N ILE A 418 4.80 -66.61 13.58
CA ILE A 418 3.77 -65.76 12.97
C ILE A 418 4.43 -64.96 11.84
N ASP A 419 3.93 -65.15 10.63
CA ASP A 419 4.22 -64.30 9.47
C ASP A 419 3.73 -62.87 9.72
N SER A 420 4.62 -61.89 9.63
CA SER A 420 4.24 -60.53 9.23
C SER A 420 5.46 -59.76 8.73
N THR A 421 5.56 -59.62 7.41
CA THR A 421 6.45 -58.64 6.78
C THR A 421 6.00 -57.23 7.17
N PRO A 422 6.86 -56.39 7.79
CA PRO A 422 6.52 -55.01 8.02
C PRO A 422 6.52 -54.26 6.69
N SER A 423 5.33 -53.99 6.17
CA SER A 423 5.13 -52.99 5.13
C SER A 423 5.71 -51.66 5.64
N ASN A 424 6.83 -51.22 5.05
CA ASN A 424 7.36 -49.87 5.23
C ASN A 424 6.43 -48.84 4.56
N ARG A 425 5.21 -48.71 5.09
CA ARG A 425 4.43 -47.48 4.94
C ARG A 425 5.18 -46.41 5.71
N VAL A 426 5.78 -45.49 4.97
CA VAL A 426 6.09 -44.15 5.48
C VAL A 426 4.75 -43.54 5.90
N VAL A 427 4.40 -43.70 7.17
CA VAL A 427 3.31 -42.96 7.79
C VAL A 427 3.84 -41.54 7.93
N THR A 428 3.54 -40.70 6.95
CA THR A 428 3.59 -39.25 7.15
C THR A 428 2.80 -38.95 8.41
N PRO A 429 3.41 -38.32 9.43
CA PRO A 429 2.68 -37.99 10.65
C PRO A 429 1.46 -37.15 10.27
N PRO A 430 0.28 -37.37 10.90
CA PRO A 430 -0.88 -36.55 10.62
C PRO A 430 -0.50 -35.09 10.83
N LEU A 431 -0.77 -34.23 9.84
CA LEU A 431 -0.55 -32.79 9.93
C LEU A 431 -1.08 -32.32 11.30
N PRO A 432 -0.25 -31.73 12.18
CA PRO A 432 -0.71 -31.41 13.51
C PRO A 432 -1.83 -30.38 13.46
N THR A 433 -2.60 -30.30 14.54
CA THR A 433 -3.89 -29.59 14.64
C THR A 433 -3.81 -28.05 14.58
N TYR A 434 -2.82 -27.50 13.87
CA TYR A 434 -2.58 -26.07 13.68
C TYR A 434 -3.71 -25.35 12.94
N ALA A 435 -4.50 -26.07 12.13
CA ALA A 435 -5.70 -25.52 11.49
C ALA A 435 -6.71 -24.90 12.46
N LYS A 436 -6.71 -25.28 13.75
CA LYS A 436 -7.55 -24.65 14.79
C LYS A 436 -6.99 -23.35 15.36
N PHE A 437 -5.69 -23.07 15.18
CA PHE A 437 -5.05 -21.84 15.67
C PHE A 437 -5.28 -20.64 14.73
N PHE A 438 -5.55 -20.90 13.44
CA PHE A 438 -5.85 -19.89 12.42
C PHE A 438 -7.29 -19.34 12.46
N ASN A 439 -7.91 -19.30 13.64
CA ASN A 439 -9.32 -18.89 13.81
C ASN A 439 -9.52 -17.36 13.82
N SER A 440 -8.55 -16.60 13.30
CA SER A 440 -8.77 -15.25 12.80
C SER A 440 -9.27 -15.33 11.36
N ASN A 441 -10.45 -14.77 11.09
CA ASN A 441 -11.20 -14.88 9.81
C ASN A 441 -10.45 -14.44 8.53
N PHE A 442 -9.20 -13.99 8.66
CA PHE A 442 -8.37 -13.45 7.59
C PHE A 442 -7.53 -14.52 6.88
N ILE A 443 -6.93 -15.46 7.62
CA ILE A 443 -6.11 -16.55 7.05
C ILE A 443 -6.97 -17.77 6.71
N SER A 444 -8.13 -17.92 7.37
CA SER A 444 -9.09 -19.00 7.11
C SER A 444 -9.72 -18.97 5.71
N ASP A 445 -9.57 -17.87 4.96
CA ASP A 445 -10.02 -17.74 3.58
C ASP A 445 -8.87 -17.32 2.66
N PRO A 446 -8.08 -18.29 2.15
CA PRO A 446 -6.99 -18.02 1.23
C PRO A 446 -7.43 -17.31 -0.06
N GLN A 447 -8.71 -17.41 -0.46
CA GLN A 447 -9.19 -16.66 -1.61
C GLN A 447 -9.21 -15.17 -1.31
N LYS A 448 -9.78 -14.74 -0.17
CA LYS A 448 -9.75 -13.32 0.25
C LYS A 448 -8.33 -12.78 0.31
N PHE A 449 -7.38 -13.50 0.92
CA PHE A 449 -5.98 -13.10 0.95
C PHE A 449 -5.39 -12.87 -0.45
N ILE A 450 -5.57 -13.83 -1.37
CA ILE A 450 -5.11 -13.74 -2.76
C ILE A 450 -5.78 -12.58 -3.50
N LEU A 451 -7.09 -12.41 -3.35
CA LEU A 451 -7.85 -11.30 -3.97
C LEU A 451 -7.33 -9.94 -3.56
N MET A 452 -6.95 -9.82 -2.30
CA MET A 452 -6.48 -8.58 -1.71
C MET A 452 -5.04 -8.27 -2.16
N TRP A 453 -4.18 -9.28 -2.25
CA TRP A 453 -2.86 -9.17 -2.88
C TRP A 453 -2.97 -8.78 -4.37
N LEU A 454 -3.87 -9.40 -5.10
CA LEU A 454 -4.16 -9.04 -6.50
C LEU A 454 -4.70 -7.61 -6.67
N SER A 455 -5.39 -7.06 -5.66
CA SER A 455 -5.91 -5.69 -5.71
C SER A 455 -4.84 -4.61 -5.53
N ILE A 456 -3.70 -4.95 -4.91
CA ILE A 456 -2.56 -4.03 -4.72
C ILE A 456 -1.48 -4.19 -5.81
N HIS A 457 -1.50 -5.30 -6.56
CA HIS A 457 -0.55 -5.52 -7.64
C HIS A 457 -0.64 -4.44 -8.71
N LEU A 458 0.53 -3.91 -9.06
CA LEU A 458 0.67 -3.08 -10.24
C LEU A 458 0.41 -3.90 -11.49
N VAL A 459 -0.18 -3.23 -12.45
CA VAL A 459 -0.42 -3.76 -13.78
C VAL A 459 0.72 -3.26 -14.64
N GLU A 460 1.58 -4.17 -15.09
CA GLU A 460 2.64 -3.86 -16.05
C GLU A 460 2.05 -3.88 -17.48
N HIS A 461 2.60 -3.07 -18.37
CA HIS A 461 2.15 -2.93 -19.77
C HIS A 461 3.05 -3.70 -20.74
N LEU A 462 2.46 -4.38 -21.73
CA LEU A 462 3.18 -4.89 -22.90
C LEU A 462 3.30 -3.82 -23.99
N ASP A 463 4.37 -3.88 -24.79
CA ASP A 463 4.56 -3.00 -25.93
C ASP A 463 3.39 -3.14 -26.95
N PRO A 464 2.78 -2.03 -27.42
CA PRO A 464 1.70 -2.06 -28.41
C PRO A 464 2.02 -2.76 -29.74
N SER A 465 3.29 -3.03 -30.05
CA SER A 465 3.73 -3.80 -31.22
C SER A 465 3.50 -5.31 -31.05
N LEU A 466 3.72 -5.88 -29.85
CA LEU A 466 3.44 -7.29 -29.54
C LEU A 466 1.97 -7.64 -29.76
N LEU A 467 1.07 -6.70 -29.47
CA LEU A 467 -0.37 -6.92 -29.66
C LEU A 467 -0.80 -7.00 -31.13
N ARG A 468 0.09 -6.62 -32.05
CA ARG A 468 -0.16 -6.74 -33.50
C ARG A 468 0.25 -8.10 -34.06
N SER A 469 1.06 -8.91 -33.35
CA SER A 469 1.49 -10.23 -33.83
C SER A 469 0.42 -11.34 -33.71
N GLN A 470 -0.74 -11.04 -33.09
CA GLN A 470 -1.82 -11.97 -32.74
C GLN A 470 -1.45 -13.02 -31.66
N GLU A 471 -0.23 -13.03 -31.13
CA GLU A 471 0.21 -14.04 -30.14
C GLU A 471 -0.29 -13.73 -28.71
N VAL A 472 -0.61 -12.46 -28.42
CA VAL A 472 -1.09 -12.02 -27.11
C VAL A 472 -2.61 -11.98 -27.07
N GLY A 473 -3.21 -13.11 -26.66
CA GLY A 473 -4.65 -13.21 -26.39
C GLY A 473 -5.01 -12.80 -24.95
N LEU A 474 -6.24 -12.34 -24.75
CA LEU A 474 -6.78 -12.11 -23.41
C LEU A 474 -6.77 -13.44 -22.64
N HIS A 475 -6.35 -13.40 -21.36
CA HIS A 475 -6.18 -14.59 -20.51
C HIS A 475 -5.07 -15.57 -20.94
N THR A 476 -4.18 -15.19 -21.86
CA THR A 476 -2.99 -15.99 -22.11
C THR A 476 -2.04 -15.94 -20.91
N LEU A 477 -1.41 -17.08 -20.65
CA LEU A 477 -0.20 -17.16 -19.85
C LEU A 477 0.99 -17.01 -20.76
N GLY A 478 2.07 -16.41 -20.27
CA GLY A 478 3.29 -16.28 -21.03
C GLY A 478 4.50 -16.07 -20.14
N ARG A 479 5.67 -16.25 -20.75
CA ARG A 479 6.94 -15.84 -20.21
C ARG A 479 7.26 -14.43 -20.69
N ILE A 480 7.75 -13.62 -19.76
CA ILE A 480 8.40 -12.35 -20.07
C ILE A 480 9.90 -12.57 -19.96
N ASP A 481 10.64 -12.23 -21.00
CA ASP A 481 12.09 -12.19 -20.92
C ASP A 481 12.51 -10.90 -20.19
N PRO A 482 13.14 -10.99 -18.99
CA PRO A 482 13.55 -9.80 -18.25
C PRO A 482 14.71 -9.06 -18.95
N THR A 483 15.42 -9.70 -19.89
CA THR A 483 16.50 -9.07 -20.65
C THR A 483 16.01 -8.26 -21.85
N ASP A 484 14.76 -8.48 -22.28
CA ASP A 484 14.14 -7.81 -23.44
C ASP A 484 13.14 -6.73 -22.97
N ARG A 485 13.65 -5.84 -22.12
CA ARG A 485 12.97 -4.63 -21.66
C ARG A 485 13.53 -3.42 -22.40
N THR A 486 12.65 -2.60 -22.95
CA THR A 486 12.97 -1.27 -23.48
C THR A 486 12.32 -0.20 -22.61
N SER A 487 12.71 1.07 -22.78
CA SER A 487 12.04 2.21 -22.15
C SER A 487 10.56 2.38 -22.53
N VAL A 488 10.07 1.65 -23.53
CA VAL A 488 8.68 1.67 -24.04
C VAL A 488 7.86 0.48 -23.51
N GLY A 489 8.52 -0.56 -22.98
CA GLY A 489 7.90 -1.76 -22.43
C GLY A 489 8.67 -3.04 -22.74
N ILE A 490 8.03 -4.18 -22.43
CA ILE A 490 8.53 -5.52 -22.76
C ILE A 490 8.28 -5.81 -24.24
N THR A 491 9.32 -6.26 -24.95
CA THR A 491 9.29 -6.48 -26.40
C THR A 491 9.19 -7.95 -26.83
N ARG A 492 9.16 -8.90 -25.88
CA ARG A 492 8.94 -10.33 -26.15
C ARG A 492 7.97 -11.00 -25.17
N TRP A 493 7.05 -11.78 -25.72
CA TRP A 493 6.07 -12.60 -24.99
C TRP A 493 6.10 -14.04 -25.52
N GLU A 494 6.43 -15.02 -24.68
CA GLU A 494 6.44 -16.44 -25.09
C GLU A 494 5.21 -17.16 -24.49
N PRO A 495 4.16 -17.49 -25.26
CA PRO A 495 2.92 -18.01 -24.70
C PRO A 495 3.07 -19.42 -24.11
N ILE A 496 2.54 -19.62 -22.89
CA ILE A 496 2.53 -20.90 -22.17
C ILE A 496 1.19 -21.58 -22.41
N ASN A 497 1.16 -22.52 -23.35
CA ASN A 497 -0.05 -23.26 -23.72
C ASN A 497 -0.40 -24.33 -22.67
N LEU A 498 -1.65 -24.34 -22.18
CA LEU A 498 -2.13 -25.34 -21.22
C LEU A 498 -2.88 -26.47 -21.93
N LYS A 499 -2.57 -27.74 -21.62
CA LYS A 499 -3.25 -28.91 -22.23
C LYS A 499 -4.74 -28.91 -21.94
N THR A 500 -5.08 -28.54 -20.71
CA THR A 500 -6.47 -28.23 -20.36
C THR A 500 -6.70 -26.77 -20.68
N LYS A 501 -7.28 -26.50 -21.86
CA LYS A 501 -7.78 -25.15 -22.17
C LYS A 501 -8.66 -24.69 -21.03
N LEU A 502 -8.27 -23.60 -20.37
CA LEU A 502 -9.10 -22.96 -19.36
C LEU A 502 -10.42 -22.59 -20.04
N ARG A 503 -11.51 -23.22 -19.60
CA ARG A 503 -12.87 -22.88 -20.06
C ARG A 503 -13.26 -21.56 -19.43
N ILE A 504 -12.74 -20.49 -20.01
CA ILE A 504 -13.07 -19.13 -19.64
C ILE A 504 -14.39 -18.81 -20.32
N PRO A 505 -15.47 -18.54 -19.56
CA PRO A 505 -16.69 -18.02 -20.17
C PRO A 505 -16.32 -16.71 -20.87
N SER A 506 -16.65 -16.60 -22.15
CA SER A 506 -16.45 -15.36 -22.91
C SER A 506 -17.25 -14.25 -22.26
N THR A 507 -16.59 -13.42 -21.45
CA THR A 507 -17.23 -12.24 -20.88
C THR A 507 -17.44 -11.19 -21.96
N PRO A 508 -18.60 -10.51 -21.99
CA PRO A 508 -18.80 -9.37 -22.86
C PRO A 508 -17.76 -8.28 -22.53
N VAL A 509 -17.46 -7.45 -23.53
CA VAL A 509 -16.56 -6.30 -23.42
C VAL A 509 -17.13 -5.33 -22.37
N ASP A 510 -16.49 -5.24 -21.20
CA ASP A 510 -16.89 -4.29 -20.16
C ASP A 510 -16.30 -2.91 -20.47
N TYR A 511 -16.99 -2.19 -21.36
CA TYR A 511 -16.63 -0.81 -21.70
C TYR A 511 -16.95 0.12 -20.53
N LYS A 512 -15.97 0.26 -19.64
CA LYS A 512 -15.90 1.32 -18.64
C LYS A 512 -15.36 2.58 -19.31
N PRO A 513 -16.18 3.63 -19.54
CA PRO A 513 -15.69 4.94 -19.93
C PRO A 513 -15.04 5.63 -18.71
N ASP A 514 -13.96 5.04 -18.22
CA ASP A 514 -13.03 5.67 -17.29
C ASP A 514 -12.25 6.73 -18.09
N GLY A 515 -12.92 7.87 -18.29
CA GLY A 515 -12.36 9.03 -18.97
C GLY A 515 -11.20 9.59 -18.16
N MET A 516 -10.05 9.72 -18.80
CA MET A 516 -8.78 10.11 -18.20
C MET A 516 -8.30 11.41 -18.87
N PHE A 517 -8.35 12.51 -18.13
CA PHE A 517 -8.22 13.86 -18.70
C PHE A 517 -6.79 14.40 -18.57
N TRP A 518 -6.05 14.36 -19.68
CA TRP A 518 -4.70 14.90 -19.80
C TRP A 518 -4.73 16.35 -20.29
N PHE A 519 -5.31 17.25 -19.47
CA PHE A 519 -5.10 18.68 -19.67
C PHE A 519 -3.71 19.06 -19.15
N GLN A 520 -2.91 19.82 -19.91
CA GLN A 520 -1.55 20.27 -19.49
C GLN A 520 -1.51 21.05 -18.15
N ARG A 521 -2.68 21.40 -17.59
CA ARG A 521 -2.85 22.07 -16.29
C ARG A 521 -3.65 21.26 -15.26
N ASN A 522 -3.77 19.93 -15.39
CA ASN A 522 -4.48 19.04 -14.45
C ASN A 522 -5.89 19.53 -14.05
N VAL A 523 -6.67 20.04 -15.02
CA VAL A 523 -8.02 20.56 -14.76
C VAL A 523 -9.00 19.39 -14.59
N ASN A 524 -9.61 19.25 -13.41
CA ASN A 524 -10.71 18.33 -13.18
C ASN A 524 -11.94 18.76 -14.00
N VAL A 525 -12.12 18.19 -15.19
CA VAL A 525 -13.28 18.47 -16.06
C VAL A 525 -14.43 17.53 -15.71
N ARG A 526 -15.58 18.11 -15.34
CA ARG A 526 -16.76 17.33 -14.96
C ARG A 526 -17.53 16.86 -16.20
N ALA A 527 -17.73 15.56 -16.31
CA ALA A 527 -18.64 14.96 -17.30
C ALA A 527 -20.09 15.38 -17.03
N VAL A 528 -20.85 15.70 -18.09
CA VAL A 528 -22.30 15.94 -18.04
C VAL A 528 -22.98 14.97 -19.01
N PRO A 529 -23.98 14.18 -18.59
CA PRO A 529 -24.67 13.26 -19.49
C PRO A 529 -25.60 14.05 -20.44
N VAL A 530 -25.48 13.81 -21.74
CA VAL A 530 -26.28 14.44 -22.80
C VAL A 530 -26.67 13.36 -23.81
N GLY A 531 -27.87 12.79 -23.64
CA GLY A 531 -28.33 11.65 -24.43
C GLY A 531 -27.44 10.42 -24.25
N GLU A 532 -26.88 9.90 -25.33
CA GLU A 532 -25.97 8.74 -25.32
C GLU A 532 -24.50 9.11 -25.10
N PHE A 533 -24.21 10.37 -24.77
CA PHE A 533 -22.86 10.89 -24.62
C PHE A 533 -22.59 11.44 -23.22
N TRP A 534 -21.34 11.31 -22.77
CA TRP A 534 -20.77 12.21 -21.77
C TRP A 534 -20.17 13.42 -22.48
N ARG A 535 -20.67 14.61 -22.15
CA ARG A 535 -20.10 15.88 -22.59
C ARG A 535 -19.07 16.37 -21.60
N TYR A 536 -17.87 16.66 -22.09
CA TYR A 536 -16.80 17.36 -21.41
C TYR A 536 -16.66 18.75 -22.03
N GLU A 537 -16.23 19.72 -21.23
CA GLU A 537 -16.25 21.14 -21.58
C GLU A 537 -14.93 21.77 -21.16
N PHE A 538 -14.24 22.38 -22.12
CA PHE A 538 -12.90 22.93 -21.93
C PHE A 538 -12.88 24.41 -22.32
N PRO A 539 -12.24 25.29 -21.54
CA PRO A 539 -11.89 26.63 -22.03
C PRO A 539 -10.89 26.49 -23.17
N LEU A 540 -11.05 27.30 -24.22
CA LEU A 540 -10.18 27.25 -25.41
C LEU A 540 -9.32 28.52 -25.48
N LYS A 541 -8.01 28.37 -25.67
CA LYS A 541 -7.09 29.49 -25.95
C LYS A 541 -6.14 29.12 -27.09
N ALA A 542 -5.59 30.14 -27.73
CA ALA A 542 -4.56 29.97 -28.76
C ALA A 542 -3.29 29.35 -28.15
N GLY A 543 -2.63 28.45 -28.89
CA GLY A 543 -1.43 27.74 -28.45
C GLY A 543 -1.65 26.68 -27.37
N GLU A 544 -2.89 26.40 -26.93
CA GLU A 544 -3.15 25.31 -25.97
C GLU A 544 -3.32 23.95 -26.69
N ASP A 545 -2.64 22.93 -26.16
CA ASP A 545 -2.83 21.52 -26.51
C ASP A 545 -3.73 20.85 -25.45
N ILE A 546 -4.79 20.19 -25.90
CA ILE A 546 -5.79 19.51 -25.07
C ILE A 546 -5.82 18.02 -25.42
N ASN A 547 -5.51 17.15 -24.46
CA ASN A 547 -5.50 15.71 -24.65
C ASN A 547 -6.59 15.04 -23.81
N ILE A 548 -7.43 14.24 -24.46
CA ILE A 548 -8.45 13.40 -23.81
C ILE A 548 -8.09 11.95 -24.07
N ALA A 549 -7.91 11.18 -23.01
CA ALA A 549 -7.79 9.72 -23.12
C ALA A 549 -9.03 9.05 -22.52
N THR A 550 -9.38 7.88 -23.03
CA THR A 550 -10.25 6.92 -22.36
C THR A 550 -9.70 5.53 -22.67
N SER A 551 -9.80 4.61 -21.73
CA SER A 551 -9.59 3.19 -22.00
C SER A 551 -10.87 2.52 -22.48
N ALA A 552 -10.72 1.50 -23.31
CA ALA A 552 -11.79 0.61 -23.73
C ALA A 552 -11.24 -0.81 -23.71
N CYS A 553 -11.68 -1.66 -22.79
CA CYS A 553 -10.92 -2.86 -22.43
C CYS A 553 -11.78 -4.01 -21.91
N ASN A 554 -11.26 -5.22 -22.09
CA ASN A 554 -11.76 -6.41 -21.41
C ASN A 554 -10.93 -6.60 -20.14
N GLU A 555 -11.52 -6.39 -18.97
CA GLU A 555 -10.89 -6.73 -17.70
C GLU A 555 -11.26 -8.17 -17.30
N LEU A 556 -10.28 -8.93 -16.81
CA LEU A 556 -10.50 -10.28 -16.29
C LEU A 556 -11.50 -10.30 -15.14
N GLN A 557 -12.37 -11.31 -15.12
CA GLN A 557 -13.05 -11.69 -13.89
C GLN A 557 -12.07 -12.20 -12.83
N THR A 558 -12.17 -11.58 -11.66
CA THR A 558 -11.59 -11.95 -10.38
C THR A 558 -11.26 -13.44 -10.13
N PRO A 559 -12.13 -14.44 -10.42
CA PRO A 559 -11.83 -15.86 -10.17
C PRO A 559 -10.63 -16.41 -10.97
N LEU A 560 -10.34 -15.86 -12.15
CA LEU A 560 -9.23 -16.34 -12.98
C LEU A 560 -7.87 -15.84 -12.50
N MET A 561 -7.80 -14.64 -11.90
CA MET A 561 -6.58 -14.22 -11.20
C MET A 561 -6.34 -15.14 -9.99
N VAL A 562 -7.39 -15.48 -9.23
CA VAL A 562 -7.27 -16.44 -8.10
C VAL A 562 -6.78 -17.80 -8.60
N TYR A 563 -7.27 -18.29 -9.75
CA TYR A 563 -6.75 -19.49 -10.38
C TYR A 563 -5.24 -19.34 -10.67
N PHE A 564 -4.83 -18.27 -11.36
CA PHE A 564 -3.43 -18.01 -11.69
C PHE A 564 -2.52 -18.07 -10.45
N VAL A 565 -2.82 -17.32 -9.39
CA VAL A 565 -1.99 -17.30 -8.16
C VAL A 565 -1.91 -18.67 -7.49
N ARG A 566 -3.04 -19.39 -7.39
CA ARG A 566 -3.09 -20.73 -6.78
C ARG A 566 -2.34 -21.79 -7.59
N HIS A 567 -2.06 -21.51 -8.86
CA HIS A 567 -1.44 -22.44 -9.80
C HIS A 567 -0.07 -21.99 -10.31
N LEU A 568 0.44 -20.82 -9.93
CA LEU A 568 1.69 -20.23 -10.43
C LEU A 568 2.91 -21.15 -10.21
N LEU A 569 3.05 -21.74 -9.02
CA LEU A 569 4.14 -22.67 -8.72
C LEU A 569 3.99 -24.00 -9.47
N GLY A 570 2.75 -24.46 -9.69
CA GLY A 570 2.44 -25.62 -10.51
C GLY A 570 2.76 -25.40 -12.00
N LEU A 571 2.46 -24.20 -12.51
CA LEU A 571 2.84 -23.75 -13.85
C LEU A 571 4.36 -23.70 -14.01
N SER A 572 5.06 -23.12 -13.04
CA SER A 572 6.53 -23.03 -13.03
C SER A 572 7.19 -24.41 -13.10
N ARG A 573 6.79 -25.34 -12.22
CA ARG A 573 7.31 -26.72 -12.23
C ARG A 573 7.04 -27.48 -13.54
N SER A 574 5.89 -27.25 -14.16
CA SER A 574 5.48 -27.98 -15.37
C SER A 574 5.96 -27.37 -16.69
N SER A 575 6.28 -26.07 -16.71
CA SER A 575 6.84 -25.38 -17.87
C SER A 575 8.38 -25.33 -17.86
N GLY A 576 8.99 -25.49 -16.68
CA GLY A 576 10.43 -25.26 -16.47
C GLY A 576 10.81 -23.77 -16.37
N ILE A 577 9.83 -22.87 -16.38
CA ILE A 577 10.03 -21.41 -16.32
C ILE A 577 9.99 -20.97 -14.84
N PRO A 578 10.91 -20.11 -14.36
CA PRO A 578 10.83 -19.54 -13.02
C PRO A 578 9.49 -18.82 -12.77
N ALA A 579 8.89 -19.01 -11.59
CA ALA A 579 7.58 -18.47 -11.27
C ALA A 579 7.48 -16.93 -11.46
N HIS A 580 8.57 -16.20 -11.23
CA HIS A 580 8.64 -14.74 -11.37
C HIS A 580 8.78 -14.24 -12.83
N GLU A 581 9.07 -15.13 -13.78
CA GLU A 581 9.08 -14.85 -15.23
C GLU A 581 7.71 -15.14 -15.87
N ILE A 582 6.84 -15.88 -15.17
CA ILE A 582 5.49 -16.21 -15.65
C ILE A 582 4.54 -15.05 -15.36
N ALA A 583 3.90 -14.56 -16.41
CA ALA A 583 2.87 -13.54 -16.33
C ALA A 583 1.54 -14.02 -16.91
N PHE A 584 0.47 -13.35 -16.48
CA PHE A 584 -0.89 -13.59 -16.93
C PHE A 584 -1.52 -12.30 -17.45
N ILE A 585 -2.08 -12.34 -18.66
CA ILE A 585 -2.77 -11.18 -19.24
C ILE A 585 -4.11 -10.95 -18.53
N ARG A 586 -4.12 -10.01 -17.57
CA ARG A 586 -5.30 -9.55 -16.83
C ARG A 586 -6.26 -8.75 -17.69
N GLN A 587 -5.77 -7.97 -18.64
CA GLN A 587 -6.61 -7.04 -19.39
C GLN A 587 -6.00 -6.76 -20.76
N ILE A 588 -6.85 -6.69 -21.79
CA ILE A 588 -6.49 -6.22 -23.13
C ILE A 588 -7.51 -5.17 -23.54
N GLY A 589 -7.05 -4.11 -24.21
CA GLY A 589 -7.92 -3.08 -24.70
C GLY A 589 -7.25 -2.14 -25.69
N PHE A 590 -7.88 -0.98 -25.84
CA PHE A 590 -7.36 0.14 -26.60
C PHE A 590 -7.43 1.40 -25.73
N HIS A 591 -6.31 2.11 -25.61
CA HIS A 591 -6.32 3.50 -25.20
C HIS A 591 -6.77 4.30 -26.41
N LYS A 592 -7.95 4.90 -26.27
CA LYS A 592 -8.54 5.81 -27.25
C LYS A 592 -8.16 7.22 -26.83
N ILE A 593 -7.31 7.87 -27.61
CA ILE A 593 -6.76 9.18 -27.26
C ILE A 593 -7.15 10.18 -28.35
N SER A 594 -7.67 11.34 -27.97
CA SER A 594 -7.92 12.47 -28.85
C SER A 594 -7.01 13.61 -28.44
N PHE A 595 -6.10 13.98 -29.34
CA PHE A 595 -5.24 15.15 -29.20
C PHE A 595 -5.88 16.28 -29.98
N LEU A 596 -6.03 17.45 -29.36
CA LEU A 596 -6.52 18.67 -30.00
C LEU A 596 -5.48 19.77 -29.80
N ARG A 597 -5.08 20.42 -30.90
CA ARG A 597 -4.14 21.53 -30.92
C ARG A 597 -4.79 22.76 -31.52
N VAL A 598 -4.68 23.88 -30.81
CA VAL A 598 -5.05 25.21 -31.30
C VAL A 598 -3.80 25.95 -31.75
N VAL A 599 -3.78 26.50 -32.97
CA VAL A 599 -2.64 27.32 -33.43
C VAL A 599 -2.45 28.58 -32.57
N ASP A 600 -1.21 29.06 -32.47
CA ASP A 600 -0.86 30.25 -31.66
C ASP A 600 -1.50 31.54 -32.18
N ASN A 601 -1.72 31.62 -33.49
CA ASN A 601 -2.29 32.79 -34.18
C ASN A 601 -3.50 32.37 -35.04
N PRO A 602 -4.67 32.15 -34.42
CA PRO A 602 -5.88 31.78 -35.15
C PRO A 602 -6.33 32.94 -36.06
N THR A 603 -6.76 32.60 -37.27
CA THR A 603 -7.21 33.58 -38.29
C THR A 603 -8.53 34.27 -37.93
N SER A 604 -9.27 33.71 -36.97
CA SER A 604 -10.60 34.12 -36.54
C SER A 604 -10.69 34.12 -35.02
N LYS A 605 -11.66 34.84 -34.46
CA LYS A 605 -11.93 34.80 -33.02
C LYS A 605 -12.33 33.37 -32.60
N LEU A 606 -11.50 32.74 -31.76
CA LEU A 606 -11.81 31.44 -31.18
C LEU A 606 -13.08 31.51 -30.31
N PRO A 607 -13.90 30.44 -30.27
CA PRO A 607 -14.95 30.30 -29.28
C PRO A 607 -14.34 30.18 -27.88
N GLU A 608 -15.03 30.67 -26.85
CA GLU A 608 -14.53 30.61 -25.46
C GLU A 608 -14.39 29.19 -24.92
N ARG A 609 -15.16 28.25 -25.49
CA ARG A 609 -15.28 26.87 -25.03
C ARG A 609 -15.35 25.90 -26.19
N ILE A 610 -14.85 24.70 -25.95
CA ILE A 610 -14.97 23.54 -26.83
C ILE A 610 -15.51 22.35 -26.06
N TYR A 611 -16.22 21.46 -26.75
CA TYR A 611 -16.87 20.30 -26.15
C TYR A 611 -16.32 19.01 -26.73
N PHE A 612 -16.16 17.99 -25.88
CA PHE A 612 -15.91 16.62 -26.31
C PHE A 612 -17.07 15.73 -25.88
N PHE A 613 -17.57 14.92 -26.80
CA PHE A 613 -18.68 14.01 -26.58
C PHE A 613 -18.19 12.56 -26.68
N LEU A 614 -18.12 11.87 -25.55
CA LEU A 614 -17.73 10.45 -25.44
C LEU A 614 -18.99 9.57 -25.47
N ARG A 615 -19.12 8.62 -26.39
CA ARG A 615 -20.20 7.61 -26.34
C ARG A 615 -19.93 6.67 -25.17
N TRP A 616 -20.93 6.44 -24.32
CA TRP A 616 -20.79 5.64 -23.08
C TRP A 616 -21.25 4.18 -23.19
N LYS A 617 -21.92 3.82 -24.28
CA LYS A 617 -22.32 2.43 -24.58
C LYS A 617 -21.45 1.84 -25.69
N CYS A 618 -21.18 0.53 -25.59
CA CYS A 618 -20.85 -0.27 -26.77
C CYS A 618 -22.04 -0.37 -27.74
N ASN A 619 -21.74 -0.76 -28.97
CA ASN A 619 -22.74 -1.25 -29.92
C ASN A 619 -23.36 -2.57 -29.39
N GLU A 620 -24.51 -3.00 -29.95
CA GLU A 620 -25.23 -4.20 -29.50
C GLU A 620 -24.43 -5.51 -29.65
N ASP A 621 -23.46 -5.54 -30.56
CA ASP A 621 -22.51 -6.65 -30.76
C ASP A 621 -21.31 -6.63 -29.78
N GLY A 622 -21.29 -5.68 -28.84
CA GLY A 622 -20.19 -5.46 -27.90
C GLY A 622 -18.98 -4.73 -28.52
N SER A 623 -19.03 -4.37 -29.80
CA SER A 623 -17.96 -3.59 -30.43
C SER A 623 -17.96 -2.14 -29.94
N LEU A 624 -16.78 -1.52 -29.99
CA LEU A 624 -16.62 -0.13 -29.58
C LEU A 624 -17.27 0.80 -30.59
N PRO A 625 -17.98 1.86 -30.14
CA PRO A 625 -18.51 2.86 -31.05
C PRO A 625 -17.40 3.47 -31.91
N SER A 626 -17.67 3.66 -33.19
CA SER A 626 -16.75 4.26 -34.16
C SER A 626 -17.44 5.44 -34.87
N PRO A 627 -17.05 6.69 -34.61
CA PRO A 627 -16.02 7.12 -33.66
C PRO A 627 -16.46 6.94 -32.19
N TRP A 628 -15.50 6.71 -31.31
CA TRP A 628 -15.72 6.53 -29.86
C TRP A 628 -16.12 7.83 -29.15
N GLY A 629 -15.68 8.96 -29.69
CA GLY A 629 -16.12 10.29 -29.31
C GLY A 629 -15.80 11.30 -30.40
N HIS A 630 -16.27 12.54 -30.23
CA HIS A 630 -16.04 13.63 -31.18
C HIS A 630 -15.89 14.98 -30.48
N TRP A 631 -15.14 15.88 -31.11
CA TRP A 631 -15.08 17.29 -30.74
C TRP A 631 -16.22 18.06 -31.40
N SER A 632 -16.72 19.09 -30.74
CA SER A 632 -17.76 19.99 -31.23
C SER A 632 -17.57 21.40 -30.67
N LEU A 633 -17.95 22.40 -31.46
CA LEU A 633 -18.04 23.81 -31.03
C LEU A 633 -19.38 24.13 -30.35
N HIS A 634 -20.33 23.19 -30.38
CA HIS A 634 -21.68 23.34 -29.84
C HIS A 634 -21.84 22.51 -28.55
N SER A 635 -22.63 23.04 -27.61
CA SER A 635 -22.90 22.39 -26.32
C SER A 635 -23.86 21.20 -26.39
N GLN A 636 -24.43 20.94 -27.58
CA GLN A 636 -25.24 19.77 -27.89
C GLN A 636 -24.48 18.86 -28.88
N PRO A 637 -24.64 17.53 -28.78
CA PRO A 637 -24.07 16.63 -29.78
C PRO A 637 -24.76 16.87 -31.14
N PRO A 638 -24.11 16.52 -32.27
CA PRO A 638 -24.80 16.37 -33.54
C PRO A 638 -25.96 15.39 -33.37
N PRO A 639 -27.06 15.56 -34.13
CA PRO A 639 -28.11 14.57 -34.18
C PRO A 639 -27.50 13.29 -34.75
N ASP A 640 -28.00 12.14 -34.31
CA ASP A 640 -27.52 10.87 -34.83
C ASP A 640 -27.76 10.85 -36.36
N PRO A 641 -26.79 10.48 -37.22
CA PRO A 641 -26.97 10.50 -38.67
C PRO A 641 -28.12 9.60 -39.19
N SER A 642 -28.69 8.73 -38.34
CA SER A 642 -29.94 8.02 -38.62
C SER A 642 -31.18 8.93 -38.61
N THR A 643 -31.13 10.04 -37.86
CA THR A 643 -32.20 11.03 -37.73
C THR A 643 -32.05 12.10 -38.79
N ASN A 644 -32.87 11.98 -39.85
CA ASN A 644 -32.84 12.80 -41.06
C ASN A 644 -33.29 14.26 -40.81
N THR A 645 -32.45 15.02 -40.12
CA THR A 645 -32.68 16.41 -39.71
C THR A 645 -31.67 17.32 -40.41
N ASN A 646 -32.15 18.21 -41.28
CA ASN A 646 -31.31 19.00 -42.19
C ASN A 646 -30.54 20.15 -41.49
N ASP A 647 -30.80 20.40 -40.20
CA ASP A 647 -30.45 21.67 -39.54
C ASP A 647 -29.11 21.66 -38.79
N ILE A 648 -28.38 20.53 -38.73
CA ILE A 648 -27.14 20.43 -37.95
C ILE A 648 -25.99 19.91 -38.83
N PRO A 649 -24.83 20.62 -38.88
CA PRO A 649 -23.71 20.24 -39.75
C PRO A 649 -23.17 18.85 -39.42
N SER A 650 -22.87 18.08 -40.47
CA SER A 650 -22.21 16.78 -40.38
C SER A 650 -20.87 16.85 -39.66
N PHE A 651 -20.38 15.71 -39.16
CA PHE A 651 -19.07 15.64 -38.51
C PHE A 651 -17.92 16.18 -39.39
N GLU A 652 -18.00 16.00 -40.72
CA GLU A 652 -17.04 16.57 -41.66
C GLU A 652 -17.15 18.10 -41.77
N ALA A 653 -18.38 18.64 -41.78
CA ALA A 653 -18.60 20.09 -41.79
C ALA A 653 -18.11 20.73 -40.48
N GLN A 654 -18.36 20.10 -39.32
CA GLN A 654 -17.81 20.55 -38.04
C GLN A 654 -16.26 20.50 -38.04
N ARG A 655 -15.67 19.40 -38.52
CA ARG A 655 -14.21 19.27 -38.66
C ARG A 655 -13.62 20.36 -39.54
N LYS A 656 -14.27 20.69 -40.66
CA LYS A 656 -13.85 21.78 -41.55
C LYS A 656 -13.95 23.14 -40.86
N SER A 657 -15.06 23.44 -40.18
CA SER A 657 -15.22 24.68 -39.40
C SER A 657 -14.16 24.82 -38.30
N MET A 658 -13.80 23.71 -37.64
CA MET A 658 -12.71 23.70 -36.66
C MET A 658 -11.34 23.97 -37.31
N GLN A 659 -11.05 23.37 -38.46
CA GLN A 659 -9.82 23.63 -39.23
C GLN A 659 -9.73 25.09 -39.71
N GLU A 660 -10.84 25.69 -40.13
CA GLU A 660 -10.93 27.11 -40.52
C GLU A 660 -10.64 28.07 -39.35
N LEU A 661 -10.92 27.65 -38.11
CA LEU A 661 -10.53 28.35 -36.88
C LEU A 661 -9.08 28.08 -36.43
N GLY A 662 -8.31 27.26 -37.16
CA GLY A 662 -6.98 26.83 -36.75
C GLY A 662 -6.98 25.80 -35.61
N ILE A 663 -8.07 25.07 -35.43
CA ILE A 663 -8.17 23.97 -34.48
C ILE A 663 -7.99 22.65 -35.24
N SER A 664 -6.98 21.89 -34.86
CA SER A 664 -6.71 20.56 -35.41
C SER A 664 -6.90 19.49 -34.34
N PHE A 665 -7.37 18.31 -34.71
CA PHE A 665 -7.44 17.17 -33.80
C PHE A 665 -7.16 15.84 -34.50
N VAL A 666 -6.62 14.89 -33.75
CA VAL A 666 -6.29 13.54 -34.20
C VAL A 666 -6.80 12.51 -33.19
N PHE A 667 -7.41 11.44 -33.69
CA PHE A 667 -7.82 10.30 -32.90
C PHE A 667 -6.82 9.16 -33.05
N HIS A 668 -6.26 8.71 -31.94
CA HIS A 668 -5.38 7.55 -31.85
C HIS A 668 -6.11 6.41 -31.13
N SER A 669 -5.80 5.19 -31.53
CA SER A 669 -6.25 3.96 -30.88
C SER A 669 -5.03 3.08 -30.67
N VAL A 670 -4.44 3.16 -29.49
CA VAL A 670 -3.23 2.40 -29.12
C VAL A 670 -3.70 1.10 -28.45
N PRO A 671 -3.46 -0.10 -29.01
CA PRO A 671 -3.75 -1.34 -28.30
C PRO A 671 -2.85 -1.42 -27.07
N PHE A 672 -3.39 -1.92 -25.96
CA PHE A 672 -2.62 -2.21 -24.75
C PHE A 672 -2.99 -3.57 -24.18
N ALA A 673 -2.03 -4.17 -23.49
CA ALA A 673 -2.23 -5.36 -22.70
C ALA A 673 -1.52 -5.18 -21.37
N ASN A 674 -2.23 -5.63 -20.37
CA ASN A 674 -2.05 -5.34 -18.97
C ASN A 674 -1.92 -6.69 -18.28
N PHE A 675 -0.75 -6.98 -17.74
CA PHE A 675 -0.45 -8.26 -17.14
C PHE A 675 -0.16 -8.14 -15.65
N VAL A 676 -0.28 -9.28 -14.96
CA VAL A 676 0.14 -9.44 -13.57
C VAL A 676 1.23 -10.50 -13.53
N ARG A 677 2.27 -10.19 -12.77
CA ARG A 677 3.46 -10.99 -12.50
C ARG A 677 3.79 -10.82 -11.03
N PHE A 678 4.42 -11.84 -10.44
CA PHE A 678 4.93 -11.79 -9.07
C PHE A 678 6.45 -11.67 -9.12
N ASP A 679 7.04 -10.89 -8.22
CA ASP A 679 8.51 -10.83 -8.12
C ASP A 679 9.10 -12.09 -7.43
N GLU A 680 10.43 -12.15 -7.30
CA GLU A 680 11.11 -13.28 -6.65
C GLU A 680 10.71 -13.43 -5.16
N ASP A 681 10.52 -12.32 -4.46
CA ASP A 681 10.19 -12.31 -3.04
C ASP A 681 8.76 -12.77 -2.81
N GLU A 682 7.84 -12.30 -3.64
CA GLU A 682 6.45 -12.71 -3.66
C GLU A 682 6.31 -14.20 -4.03
N CYS A 683 7.08 -14.67 -5.02
CA CYS A 683 7.16 -16.10 -5.35
C CYS A 683 7.72 -16.95 -4.20
N ALA A 684 8.65 -16.41 -3.39
CA ALA A 684 9.13 -17.09 -2.18
C ALA A 684 8.03 -17.19 -1.12
N VAL A 685 7.25 -16.13 -0.90
CA VAL A 685 6.06 -16.18 0.00
C VAL A 685 5.03 -17.19 -0.50
N LEU A 686 4.69 -17.20 -1.80
CA LEU A 686 3.80 -18.22 -2.38
C LEU A 686 4.35 -19.64 -2.15
N SER A 687 5.67 -19.83 -2.28
CA SER A 687 6.31 -21.12 -2.05
C SER A 687 6.18 -21.59 -0.60
N GLU A 688 6.34 -20.70 0.38
CA GLU A 688 6.12 -21.03 1.79
C GLU A 688 4.64 -21.29 2.13
N LEU A 689 3.71 -20.57 1.50
CA LEU A 689 2.28 -20.83 1.65
C LEU A 689 1.88 -22.19 1.06
N GLU A 690 2.50 -22.64 -0.03
CA GLU A 690 2.32 -24.00 -0.58
C GLU A 690 2.92 -25.07 0.33
N LYS A 691 4.13 -24.86 0.87
CA LYS A 691 4.75 -25.76 1.87
C LYS A 691 3.89 -25.92 3.13
N CYS A 692 3.22 -24.86 3.55
CA CYS A 692 2.27 -24.89 4.68
C CYS A 692 0.89 -25.48 4.34
N GLY A 693 0.64 -25.85 3.08
CA GLY A 693 -0.65 -26.37 2.61
C GLY A 693 -1.77 -25.32 2.51
N LEU A 694 -1.44 -24.03 2.60
CA LEU A 694 -2.40 -22.92 2.43
C LEU A 694 -2.68 -22.65 0.94
N LEU A 695 -1.70 -22.90 0.07
CA LEU A 695 -1.89 -23.02 -1.38
C LEU A 695 -1.90 -24.51 -1.80
N PRO A 696 -2.74 -24.88 -2.78
CA PRO A 696 -2.82 -26.27 -3.23
C PRO A 696 -1.59 -26.65 -4.03
N TYR A 697 -0.87 -27.69 -3.61
CA TYR A 697 0.19 -28.28 -4.43
C TYR A 697 -0.41 -28.82 -5.73
N SER A 698 -0.26 -28.04 -6.81
CA SER A 698 -0.96 -28.30 -8.06
C SER A 698 -0.02 -28.83 -9.13
N ARG A 699 -0.52 -29.83 -9.86
CA ARG A 699 0.05 -30.29 -11.13
C ARG A 699 -0.78 -29.65 -12.24
N VAL A 700 -0.18 -28.72 -12.95
CA VAL A 700 -0.77 -28.12 -14.16
C VAL A 700 -0.13 -28.79 -15.36
N GLU A 701 -0.89 -29.15 -16.39
CA GLU A 701 -0.33 -29.75 -17.59
C GLU A 701 -0.14 -28.71 -18.70
N VAL A 702 1.10 -28.51 -19.12
CA VAL A 702 1.52 -27.59 -20.19
C VAL A 702 1.67 -28.38 -21.50
N GLU A 703 1.22 -27.82 -22.63
CA GLU A 703 1.41 -28.40 -23.97
C GLU A 703 2.84 -28.22 -24.43
N GLY A 704 3.40 -29.24 -25.10
CA GLY A 704 4.73 -29.16 -25.70
C GLY A 704 5.84 -28.81 -24.71
N GLY A 705 5.67 -29.23 -23.43
CA GLY A 705 6.51 -28.84 -22.28
C GLY A 705 7.95 -28.59 -22.66
N ILE A 706 8.38 -27.33 -22.51
CA ILE A 706 9.53 -26.75 -23.21
C ILE A 706 10.72 -27.68 -23.04
N GLN A 707 11.13 -28.34 -24.13
CA GLN A 707 12.40 -29.05 -24.16
C GLN A 707 13.48 -28.00 -24.03
N SER A 708 13.94 -27.80 -22.79
CA SER A 708 15.00 -26.87 -22.43
C SER A 708 16.23 -27.19 -23.26
N SER A 709 16.41 -26.45 -24.35
CA SER A 709 17.56 -26.57 -25.25
C SER A 709 18.85 -26.02 -24.62
N ARG A 710 18.78 -25.55 -23.36
CA ARG A 710 19.92 -25.57 -22.45
C ARG A 710 20.30 -27.04 -22.20
N VAL A 711 21.13 -27.55 -23.11
CA VAL A 711 22.03 -28.68 -22.86
C VAL A 711 22.59 -28.49 -21.45
N PRO A 712 22.48 -29.49 -20.56
CA PRO A 712 23.11 -29.37 -19.25
C PRO A 712 24.59 -29.09 -19.49
N VAL A 713 25.10 -28.01 -18.87
CA VAL A 713 26.53 -27.83 -18.75
C VAL A 713 26.98 -28.89 -17.76
N GLU A 714 27.21 -30.11 -18.28
CA GLU A 714 27.95 -31.13 -17.57
C GLU A 714 29.26 -30.49 -17.13
N GLU A 715 29.60 -30.70 -15.86
CA GLU A 715 30.88 -30.25 -15.31
C GLU A 715 31.99 -30.85 -16.15
N ALA A 716 32.58 -30.02 -17.03
CA ALA A 716 33.73 -30.39 -17.83
C ALA A 716 34.91 -30.60 -16.86
N GLY A 717 35.00 -31.83 -16.35
CA GLY A 717 36.04 -32.25 -15.44
C GLY A 717 37.41 -31.88 -16.03
N SER A 718 38.23 -31.24 -15.20
CA SER A 718 39.58 -30.79 -15.54
C SER A 718 40.46 -31.97 -15.98
N VAL A 719 40.40 -32.33 -17.26
CA VAL A 719 41.39 -33.19 -17.92
C VAL A 719 42.47 -32.28 -18.51
N ILE A 720 43.57 -32.16 -17.77
CA ILE A 720 44.79 -31.51 -18.25
C ILE A 720 45.39 -32.39 -19.36
N SER A 721 44.98 -32.12 -20.60
CA SER A 721 45.53 -32.71 -21.81
C SER A 721 46.68 -31.84 -22.31
N THR A 722 47.92 -32.25 -22.03
CA THR A 722 49.13 -31.64 -22.60
C THR A 722 49.28 -32.03 -24.08
N GLY A 723 48.63 -31.28 -24.97
CA GLY A 723 48.72 -31.43 -26.43
C GLY A 723 49.60 -30.34 -27.06
N LYS A 724 50.58 -30.75 -27.87
CA LYS A 724 51.49 -29.83 -28.57
C LYS A 724 50.75 -28.98 -29.62
N ILE A 725 51.21 -27.74 -29.76
CA ILE A 725 50.97 -26.91 -30.94
C ILE A 725 52.05 -27.26 -31.96
N ASP A 726 51.64 -27.76 -33.13
CA ASP A 726 52.45 -27.71 -34.36
C ASP A 726 51.75 -26.75 -35.33
N ALA A 727 52.53 -25.91 -36.01
CA ALA A 727 52.02 -24.85 -36.88
C ALA A 727 51.86 -25.31 -38.34
N GLY A 728 50.81 -24.84 -38.99
CA GLY A 728 50.52 -25.00 -40.41
C GLY A 728 49.48 -23.99 -40.88
#